data_AF-A0A3B8WYG7-F1
#
_entry.id   AF-A0A3B8WYG7-F1
#
_cell.length_a   1.000
_cell.length_b   1.000
_cell.length_c   1.000
_cell.angle_alpha   90.00
_cell.angle_beta   90.00
_cell.angle_gamma   90.00
#
_symmetry.space_group_name_H-M   'P 1'
#
loop_
_entity.id
_entity.type
_entity.pdbx_description
1 polymer ?
#
loop_
_entity_poly.entity_id
_entity_poly.type
_entity_poly.pdbx_seq_one_letter_code
_entity_poly.pdbx_strand_id
1 'polypeptide(L)'
;MKKLITKTLALLLAAAFVLPLSAREIKRKIKPATGWNLYLPGKVNKKDVLKDLNKAGWQVSNSYDEHFSFVDSDLNGKKCLRFSTLDGKQDAIILPLTGKEKLVTLIFKAKGSVDPDAGTTPYGIFYAYVQNGAWQTLLRHNSSNQVKGSNNMSRLRAPEGPGDIVSDWHDYRLVFDLSEGPQNMKAFAYIDGVLRHSDTCKERTDFTKNADPKLDTSAINWDMMLGQGNYLEFGDNDGSTNAFGRYAYFLTVIDEDVSSMSLEEMGKKLKADLVTNPTTKNDPPPPSKRPAKKPAGINIQGPEVNSKDPVFYDTSTVKGKIKLNKLPYSRANAEVVTENGAVPDVKIAATVDPSGADGAYKTIKEAIDAVPEGSAIKVMPGFYYEKLKITKNGISLIGTNPSTTVIYGFEADTGGIDGNLLVEVNLLPKGGDSVGDKVAIPESPAANAYFNACNITFYNKGAEWNKLWGGAEKRSIALALKGVDKCYLKNCVFLGQQDTLYWRSGRIYAENCYIEGDVDYICGGATALFDNCKIFTVPQYNGGIIVAAAAADTGYKSTAKFANGYVFRNCKITGDSTFLGQQKKICIGRGTWTGGSATSETQTGKTVYINCSFDKMINADPWNNWDSVNTAAKCFFREYKSTGDGASTQNRPQLSDAEFKATYSSTEKILGFTPEF
;
A
#
# COMPACT_ATOMS: atom_id res chain seq x y z
N MET A 1 66.57 -22.73 -40.34
CA MET A 1 65.11 -22.69 -40.05
C MET A 1 64.76 -22.80 -38.56
N LYS A 2 65.27 -23.77 -37.79
CA LYS A 2 64.97 -23.85 -36.34
C LYS A 2 65.39 -22.61 -35.51
N LYS A 3 66.52 -21.96 -35.81
CA LYS A 3 66.96 -20.71 -35.12
C LYS A 3 66.19 -19.44 -35.52
N LEU A 4 65.49 -19.45 -36.66
CA LEU A 4 64.68 -18.31 -37.11
C LEU A 4 63.29 -18.35 -36.45
N ILE A 5 62.74 -19.56 -36.24
CA ILE A 5 61.44 -19.75 -35.58
C ILE A 5 61.51 -19.37 -34.08
N THR A 6 62.63 -19.65 -33.39
CA THR A 6 62.77 -19.32 -31.97
C THR A 6 62.91 -17.82 -31.70
N LYS A 7 63.52 -17.04 -32.61
CA LYS A 7 63.66 -15.58 -32.45
C LYS A 7 62.36 -14.83 -32.77
N THR A 8 61.57 -15.29 -33.74
CA THR A 8 60.28 -14.66 -34.05
C THR A 8 59.22 -14.98 -32.98
N LEU A 9 59.25 -16.19 -32.40
CA LEU A 9 58.34 -16.56 -31.31
C LEU A 9 58.70 -15.84 -29.99
N ALA A 10 59.99 -15.64 -29.70
CA ALA A 10 60.43 -14.89 -28.53
C ALA A 10 60.15 -13.37 -28.63
N LEU A 11 60.20 -12.79 -29.84
CA LEU A 11 59.82 -11.38 -30.03
C LEU A 11 58.29 -11.18 -29.93
N LEU A 12 57.48 -12.14 -30.40
CA LEU A 12 56.02 -12.11 -30.27
C LEU A 12 55.56 -12.37 -28.83
N LEU A 13 56.26 -13.21 -28.06
CA LEU A 13 55.98 -13.45 -26.64
C LEU A 13 56.47 -12.31 -25.73
N ALA A 14 57.59 -11.64 -26.07
CA ALA A 14 58.06 -10.46 -25.33
C ALA A 14 57.21 -9.20 -25.60
N ALA A 15 56.67 -9.04 -26.82
CA ALA A 15 55.72 -7.98 -27.14
C ALA A 15 54.32 -8.22 -26.52
N ALA A 16 54.00 -9.45 -26.13
CA ALA A 16 52.74 -9.80 -25.47
C ALA A 16 52.76 -9.64 -23.94
N PHE A 17 53.93 -9.52 -23.31
CA PHE A 17 54.06 -9.48 -21.84
C PHE A 17 54.60 -8.19 -21.24
N VAL A 18 54.99 -7.20 -22.05
CA VAL A 18 55.40 -5.86 -21.56
C VAL A 18 54.79 -4.76 -22.43
N LEU A 19 53.47 -4.79 -22.55
CA LEU A 19 52.73 -3.58 -22.34
C LEU A 19 51.87 -3.92 -21.13
N PRO A 20 51.98 -3.21 -19.98
CA PRO A 20 50.75 -2.96 -19.29
C PRO A 20 49.87 -2.39 -20.41
N LEU A 21 48.73 -3.00 -20.66
CA LEU A 21 47.58 -2.21 -21.03
C LEU A 21 47.48 -1.19 -19.90
N SER A 22 48.28 -0.11 -19.98
CA SER A 22 47.75 1.18 -19.76
C SER A 22 46.64 1.23 -20.80
N ALA A 23 45.46 0.71 -20.41
CA ALA A 23 44.31 1.56 -20.38
C ALA A 23 44.90 2.95 -20.17
N ARG A 24 44.79 3.81 -21.18
CA ARG A 24 44.82 5.22 -20.90
C ARG A 24 43.73 5.36 -19.84
N GLU A 25 44.08 5.15 -18.57
CA GLU A 25 43.44 5.75 -17.44
C GLU A 25 43.64 7.19 -17.81
N ILE A 26 42.65 7.73 -18.50
CA ILE A 26 42.36 9.13 -18.43
C ILE A 26 42.12 9.29 -16.93
N LYS A 27 43.20 9.51 -16.16
CA LYS A 27 43.18 9.96 -14.78
C LYS A 27 42.61 11.37 -14.87
N ARG A 28 41.32 11.45 -15.18
CA ARG A 28 40.51 12.59 -14.82
C ARG A 28 40.80 12.76 -13.35
N LYS A 29 41.35 13.90 -12.96
CA LYS A 29 41.36 14.32 -11.56
C LYS A 29 39.91 14.55 -11.18
N ILE A 30 39.20 13.46 -10.92
CA ILE A 30 37.82 13.45 -10.47
C ILE A 30 37.90 13.93 -9.03
N LYS A 31 37.34 15.11 -8.77
CA LYS A 31 37.19 15.61 -7.40
C LYS A 31 35.92 14.96 -6.83
N PRO A 32 36.02 14.15 -5.77
CA PRO A 32 34.85 13.53 -5.17
C PRO A 32 33.89 14.59 -4.61
N ALA A 33 32.59 14.34 -4.71
CA ALA A 33 31.57 15.16 -4.08
C ALA A 33 31.60 14.94 -2.56
N THR A 34 31.30 16.00 -1.79
CA THR A 34 31.20 15.93 -0.33
C THR A 34 30.06 16.83 0.16
N GLY A 35 29.41 16.49 1.27
CA GLY A 35 28.37 17.32 1.88
C GLY A 35 27.14 17.51 0.98
N TRP A 36 26.58 18.72 0.97
CA TRP A 36 25.36 19.07 0.23
C TRP A 36 25.70 19.73 -1.11
N ASN A 37 25.25 19.13 -2.21
CA ASN A 37 25.55 19.61 -3.55
C ASN A 37 24.24 19.80 -4.33
N LEU A 38 23.86 21.05 -4.56
CA LEU A 38 22.62 21.41 -5.26
C LEU A 38 22.93 21.95 -6.66
N TYR A 39 22.42 21.26 -7.68
CA TYR A 39 22.24 21.80 -9.01
C TYR A 39 20.81 22.31 -9.16
N LEU A 40 20.68 23.61 -9.41
CA LEU A 40 19.45 24.26 -9.83
C LEU A 40 19.65 24.82 -11.25
N PRO A 41 18.86 24.39 -12.23
CA PRO A 41 18.78 25.02 -13.54
C PRO A 41 18.61 26.54 -13.44
N GLY A 42 19.56 27.28 -14.01
CA GLY A 42 19.53 28.74 -14.07
C GLY A 42 18.70 29.29 -15.23
N LYS A 43 18.84 30.59 -15.50
CA LYS A 43 18.28 31.25 -16.70
C LYS A 43 19.17 31.11 -17.95
N VAL A 44 20.35 30.50 -17.79
CA VAL A 44 21.48 30.52 -18.74
C VAL A 44 21.29 29.51 -19.89
N ASN A 45 22.17 29.51 -20.90
CA ASN A 45 22.05 28.69 -22.12
C ASN A 45 22.70 27.29 -21.96
N LYS A 46 22.40 26.38 -22.90
CA LYS A 46 22.83 24.97 -22.99
C LYS A 46 24.35 24.74 -22.80
N LYS A 47 25.21 25.70 -23.15
CA LYS A 47 26.68 25.56 -23.02
C LYS A 47 27.19 25.61 -21.57
N ASP A 48 26.39 26.10 -20.61
CA ASP A 48 26.80 26.23 -19.20
C ASP A 48 26.33 25.07 -18.30
N VAL A 49 25.42 24.21 -18.78
CA VAL A 49 24.83 23.08 -18.02
C VAL A 49 25.90 22.15 -17.48
N LEU A 50 26.82 21.76 -18.36
CA LEU A 50 27.89 20.82 -17.99
C LEU A 50 28.80 21.42 -16.94
N LYS A 51 29.10 22.71 -17.06
CA LYS A 51 29.93 23.42 -16.08
C LYS A 51 29.23 23.52 -14.72
N ASP A 52 27.92 23.76 -14.72
CA ASP A 52 27.14 23.90 -13.49
C ASP A 52 26.83 22.56 -12.81
N LEU A 53 26.57 21.50 -13.58
CA LEU A 53 26.55 20.13 -13.08
C LEU A 53 27.89 19.77 -12.44
N ASN A 54 29.01 20.03 -13.13
CA ASN A 54 30.36 19.77 -12.59
C ASN A 54 30.65 20.56 -11.31
N LYS A 55 30.22 21.83 -11.20
CA LYS A 55 30.34 22.62 -9.96
C LYS A 55 29.52 22.02 -8.82
N ALA A 56 28.34 21.45 -9.13
CA ALA A 56 27.49 20.73 -8.19
C ALA A 56 27.93 19.27 -7.97
N GLY A 57 29.16 18.90 -8.36
CA GLY A 57 29.72 17.57 -8.14
C GLY A 57 29.30 16.52 -9.16
N TRP A 58 28.44 16.84 -10.13
CA TRP A 58 27.95 15.90 -11.14
C TRP A 58 28.82 15.88 -12.40
N GLN A 59 29.14 14.71 -12.90
CA GLN A 59 29.86 14.50 -14.16
C GLN A 59 28.93 13.93 -15.22
N VAL A 60 29.26 14.20 -16.48
CA VAL A 60 28.51 13.72 -17.64
C VAL A 60 29.46 13.07 -18.65
N SER A 61 28.93 12.22 -19.53
CA SER A 61 29.73 11.61 -20.59
C SER A 61 30.19 12.65 -21.63
N ASN A 62 31.24 12.34 -22.40
CA ASN A 62 31.80 13.27 -23.41
C ASN A 62 31.00 13.33 -24.71
N SER A 63 30.05 12.42 -24.92
CA SER A 63 29.33 12.23 -26.19
C SER A 63 28.12 13.16 -26.34
N TYR A 64 28.04 14.24 -25.55
CA TYR A 64 26.77 14.60 -24.89
C TYR A 64 26.21 15.99 -25.21
N ASP A 65 26.92 16.81 -25.98
CA ASP A 65 26.50 18.20 -26.25
C ASP A 65 25.15 18.29 -27.00
N GLU A 66 24.62 17.21 -27.58
CA GLU A 66 23.40 17.26 -28.40
C GLU A 66 22.11 16.89 -27.63
N HIS A 67 22.17 16.13 -26.53
CA HIS A 67 20.99 15.45 -25.94
C HIS A 67 20.36 16.16 -24.75
N PHE A 68 21.01 17.17 -24.20
CA PHE A 68 20.38 18.08 -23.24
C PHE A 68 19.68 19.23 -23.92
N SER A 69 18.50 19.57 -23.40
CA SER A 69 17.85 20.83 -23.70
C SER A 69 17.30 21.44 -22.42
N PHE A 70 17.10 22.75 -22.44
CA PHE A 70 16.38 23.42 -21.38
C PHE A 70 14.97 23.75 -21.85
N VAL A 71 13.99 23.53 -20.98
CA VAL A 71 12.59 23.89 -21.21
C VAL A 71 12.23 25.07 -20.31
N ASP A 72 11.57 26.10 -20.84
CA ASP A 72 11.19 27.26 -20.05
C ASP A 72 10.13 26.91 -19.00
N SER A 73 10.31 27.39 -17.77
CA SER A 73 9.33 27.24 -16.69
C SER A 73 8.83 28.59 -16.13
N ASP A 74 7.64 28.58 -15.54
CA ASP A 74 7.07 29.74 -14.83
C ASP A 74 7.71 30.01 -13.46
N LEU A 75 8.58 29.13 -12.97
CA LEU A 75 9.19 29.26 -11.65
C LEU A 75 10.29 30.35 -11.66
N ASN A 76 9.89 31.62 -11.59
CA ASN A 76 10.77 32.80 -11.58
C ASN A 76 11.67 32.92 -12.84
N GLY A 77 11.21 32.36 -13.97
CA GLY A 77 11.95 32.35 -15.24
C GLY A 77 13.14 31.41 -15.26
N LYS A 78 13.22 30.45 -14.34
CA LYS A 78 14.19 29.34 -14.38
C LYS A 78 13.78 28.34 -15.46
N LYS A 79 14.76 27.63 -16.02
CA LYS A 79 14.49 26.55 -16.97
C LYS A 79 14.42 25.20 -16.25
N CYS A 80 13.84 24.17 -16.85
CA CYS A 80 13.96 22.78 -16.41
C CYS A 80 14.96 22.05 -17.32
N LEU A 81 15.75 21.14 -16.77
CA LEU A 81 16.65 20.31 -17.57
C LEU A 81 15.84 19.18 -18.22
N ARG A 82 15.91 19.07 -19.55
CA ARG A 82 15.31 18.00 -20.33
C ARG A 82 16.40 17.09 -20.89
N PHE A 83 16.20 15.79 -20.74
CA PHE A 83 16.98 14.76 -21.39
C PHE A 83 16.22 14.32 -22.64
N SER A 84 16.86 14.44 -23.80
CA SER A 84 16.29 14.08 -25.10
C SER A 84 17.07 12.91 -25.67
N THR A 85 16.51 11.70 -25.57
CA THR A 85 17.13 10.47 -26.11
C THR A 85 16.42 10.00 -27.39
N LEU A 86 15.95 10.94 -28.21
CA LEU A 86 15.18 10.67 -29.44
C LEU A 86 15.93 9.81 -30.47
N ASP A 87 17.25 9.66 -30.34
CA ASP A 87 18.08 8.84 -31.22
C ASP A 87 18.31 7.40 -30.70
N GLY A 88 17.65 7.02 -29.60
CA GLY A 88 17.80 5.70 -28.98
C GLY A 88 19.13 5.49 -28.25
N LYS A 89 19.98 6.52 -28.12
CA LYS A 89 21.20 6.45 -27.31
C LYS A 89 20.88 6.72 -25.84
N GLN A 90 21.54 5.97 -24.96
CA GLN A 90 21.32 6.05 -23.52
C GLN A 90 22.32 7.01 -22.87
N ASP A 91 21.81 7.86 -21.98
CA ASP A 91 22.59 8.93 -21.35
C ASP A 91 22.70 8.76 -19.82
N ALA A 92 23.81 9.27 -19.27
CA ALA A 92 24.20 9.09 -17.87
C ALA A 92 24.72 10.39 -17.24
N ILE A 93 24.21 10.76 -16.06
CA ILE A 93 24.89 11.65 -15.11
C ILE A 93 25.51 10.81 -14.01
N ILE A 94 26.73 11.14 -13.59
CA ILE A 94 27.54 10.41 -12.62
C ILE A 94 27.86 11.30 -11.42
N LEU A 95 27.67 10.77 -10.20
CA LEU A 95 28.24 11.35 -8.98
C LEU A 95 29.54 10.63 -8.60
N PRO A 96 30.69 11.31 -8.51
CA PRO A 96 31.93 10.71 -8.06
C PRO A 96 32.06 10.73 -6.53
N LEU A 97 32.36 9.57 -5.93
CA LEU A 97 32.54 9.40 -4.48
C LEU A 97 33.94 8.87 -4.14
N THR A 98 34.39 9.04 -2.89
CA THR A 98 35.71 8.62 -2.41
C THR A 98 35.81 7.13 -2.05
N GLY A 99 34.66 6.46 -1.87
CA GLY A 99 34.58 5.08 -1.38
C GLY A 99 34.70 4.94 0.13
N LYS A 100 34.60 6.05 0.88
CA LYS A 100 34.58 6.07 2.35
C LYS A 100 33.25 6.53 2.94
N GLU A 101 32.35 7.00 2.08
CA GLU A 101 31.02 7.45 2.44
C GLU A 101 30.23 6.29 3.04
N LYS A 102 29.46 6.57 4.07
CA LYS A 102 28.53 5.63 4.72
C LYS A 102 27.10 5.83 4.26
N LEU A 103 26.76 7.03 3.80
CA LEU A 103 25.41 7.36 3.35
C LEU A 103 25.45 8.36 2.21
N VAL A 104 24.73 8.07 1.12
CA VAL A 104 24.55 9.01 0.01
C VAL A 104 23.07 9.12 -0.30
N THR A 105 22.53 10.32 -0.33
CA THR A 105 21.13 10.59 -0.67
C THR A 105 21.06 11.51 -1.88
N LEU A 106 20.37 11.08 -2.94
CA LEU A 106 20.05 11.87 -4.11
C LEU A 106 18.61 12.33 -4.03
N ILE A 107 18.34 13.60 -4.28
CA ILE A 107 17.01 14.20 -4.19
C ILE A 107 16.78 15.02 -5.45
N PHE A 108 15.69 14.76 -6.17
CA PHE A 108 15.38 15.50 -7.38
C PHE A 108 13.87 15.53 -7.61
N LYS A 109 13.39 16.57 -8.29
CA LYS A 109 12.00 16.64 -8.72
C LYS A 109 11.95 16.40 -10.23
N ALA A 110 11.16 15.43 -10.67
CA ALA A 110 11.10 15.01 -12.07
C ALA A 110 9.67 14.79 -12.59
N LYS A 111 9.52 14.86 -13.91
CA LYS A 111 8.27 14.62 -14.64
C LYS A 111 8.51 13.71 -15.84
N GLY A 112 7.69 12.68 -16.00
CA GLY A 112 7.80 11.66 -17.05
C GLY A 112 7.07 12.03 -18.34
N SER A 113 7.56 11.50 -19.46
CA SER A 113 6.94 11.60 -20.78
C SER A 113 7.15 10.29 -21.54
N VAL A 114 6.07 9.59 -21.87
CA VAL A 114 6.14 8.34 -22.67
C VAL A 114 5.50 8.61 -24.03
N ASP A 115 6.27 8.49 -25.12
CA ASP A 115 5.74 8.39 -26.47
C ASP A 115 5.20 6.96 -26.68
N PRO A 116 3.88 6.75 -26.80
CA PRO A 116 3.32 5.41 -26.97
C PRO A 116 3.45 4.87 -28.40
N ASP A 117 3.82 5.69 -29.39
CA ASP A 117 3.84 5.33 -30.82
C ASP A 117 5.24 5.01 -31.35
N ALA A 118 6.30 5.51 -30.70
CA ALA A 118 7.65 5.04 -30.96
C ALA A 118 7.91 3.80 -30.09
N GLY A 119 8.16 2.64 -30.71
CA GLY A 119 8.59 1.40 -30.02
C GLY A 119 9.93 1.50 -29.26
N THR A 120 10.38 2.72 -28.96
CA THR A 120 11.57 3.10 -28.22
C THR A 120 11.17 4.11 -27.16
N THR A 121 11.06 3.67 -25.91
CA THR A 121 10.88 4.57 -24.77
C THR A 121 12.17 5.39 -24.58
N PRO A 122 12.13 6.74 -24.59
CA PRO A 122 13.33 7.52 -24.37
C PRO A 122 13.89 7.31 -22.94
N TYR A 123 15.18 7.01 -22.82
CA TYR A 123 15.86 6.58 -21.59
C TYR A 123 16.61 7.73 -20.90
N GLY A 124 16.08 8.30 -19.82
CA GLY A 124 16.88 9.10 -18.88
C GLY A 124 17.34 8.23 -17.71
N ILE A 125 18.60 7.78 -17.68
CA ILE A 125 19.11 6.92 -16.60
C ILE A 125 20.05 7.72 -15.69
N PHE A 126 19.84 7.60 -14.38
CA PHE A 126 20.67 8.25 -13.37
C PHE A 126 21.71 7.27 -12.82
N TYR A 127 23.00 7.63 -12.83
CA TYR A 127 24.09 6.77 -12.38
C TYR A 127 24.78 7.38 -11.14
N ALA A 128 25.05 6.57 -10.13
CA ALA A 128 25.93 6.94 -9.01
C ALA A 128 27.13 6.01 -9.00
N TYR A 129 28.37 6.52 -8.90
CA TYR A 129 29.59 5.71 -8.98
C TYR A 129 30.52 5.97 -7.80
N VAL A 130 31.03 4.91 -7.19
CA VAL A 130 31.99 4.96 -6.08
C VAL A 130 33.39 4.70 -6.62
N GLN A 131 34.36 5.61 -6.41
CA GLN A 131 35.73 5.42 -6.87
C GLN A 131 36.68 5.15 -5.71
N ASN A 132 36.99 3.88 -5.44
CA ASN A 132 38.26 3.53 -4.82
C ASN A 132 38.80 2.19 -5.34
N GLY A 133 39.88 2.25 -6.12
CA GLY A 133 40.79 1.12 -6.37
C GLY A 133 40.32 -0.05 -7.24
N ALA A 134 39.02 -0.38 -7.33
CA ALA A 134 38.53 -1.47 -8.21
C ALA A 134 37.00 -1.61 -8.32
N TRP A 135 36.19 -0.98 -7.45
CA TRP A 135 34.77 -1.32 -7.29
C TRP A 135 33.84 -0.27 -7.89
N GLN A 136 32.83 -0.69 -8.64
CA GLN A 136 31.79 0.16 -9.21
C GLN A 136 30.42 -0.26 -8.70
N THR A 137 29.47 0.65 -8.46
CA THR A 137 28.05 0.24 -8.37
C THR A 137 27.23 0.91 -9.45
N LEU A 138 26.43 0.11 -10.14
CA LEU A 138 25.53 0.55 -11.20
C LEU A 138 24.09 0.64 -10.66
N LEU A 139 23.51 1.84 -10.67
CA LEU A 139 22.06 2.00 -10.56
C LEU A 139 21.47 1.85 -11.97
N ARG A 140 20.76 0.75 -12.23
CA ARG A 140 20.01 0.59 -13.48
C ARG A 140 18.52 0.54 -13.19
N HIS A 141 17.76 1.35 -13.92
CA HIS A 141 16.33 1.16 -14.07
C HIS A 141 16.10 0.11 -15.17
N ASN A 142 15.42 -1.00 -14.83
CA ASN A 142 15.30 -2.15 -15.73
C ASN A 142 14.30 -1.87 -16.87
N SER A 143 14.75 -2.03 -18.11
CA SER A 143 13.98 -1.91 -19.35
C SER A 143 13.27 -3.21 -19.79
N SER A 144 13.49 -4.34 -19.11
CA SER A 144 13.04 -5.65 -19.61
C SER A 144 11.59 -6.02 -19.33
N ASN A 145 10.86 -5.24 -18.53
CA ASN A 145 9.44 -5.50 -18.23
C ASN A 145 8.48 -4.57 -19.00
N GLN A 146 8.77 -4.30 -20.29
CA GLN A 146 7.65 -4.24 -21.22
C GLN A 146 6.99 -5.62 -21.20
N VAL A 147 5.84 -5.69 -20.55
CA VAL A 147 4.97 -6.86 -20.39
C VAL A 147 5.14 -7.87 -21.53
N LYS A 148 6.01 -8.86 -21.34
CA LYS A 148 6.05 -10.09 -22.15
C LYS A 148 5.04 -11.14 -21.63
N GLY A 149 4.12 -10.73 -20.76
CA GLY A 149 3.26 -11.62 -19.98
C GLY A 149 1.76 -11.31 -19.95
N SER A 150 1.22 -10.41 -20.79
CA SER A 150 -0.24 -10.25 -20.91
C SER A 150 -0.70 -10.58 -22.33
N ASN A 151 -1.10 -11.83 -22.54
CA ASN A 151 -1.81 -12.27 -23.76
C ASN A 151 -3.21 -11.61 -23.92
N ASN A 152 -3.55 -10.59 -23.12
CA ASN A 152 -4.82 -9.86 -23.16
C ASN A 152 -4.69 -8.36 -23.43
N MET A 153 -3.57 -7.90 -24.02
CA MET A 153 -3.58 -6.62 -24.74
C MET A 153 -4.26 -6.81 -26.11
N SER A 154 -5.57 -7.07 -26.10
CA SER A 154 -6.36 -7.01 -27.32
C SER A 154 -6.36 -5.58 -27.85
N ARG A 155 -5.64 -5.37 -28.96
CA ARG A 155 -5.88 -4.36 -30.00
C ARG A 155 -6.44 -3.01 -29.51
N LEU A 156 -5.54 -2.07 -29.22
CA LEU A 156 -5.89 -0.64 -29.22
C LEU A 156 -4.95 0.14 -30.14
N ARG A 157 -4.88 -0.27 -31.42
CA ARG A 157 -4.67 0.69 -32.49
C ARG A 157 -6.02 1.34 -32.78
N ALA A 158 -6.25 2.53 -32.24
CA ALA A 158 -7.16 3.47 -32.88
C ALA A 158 -6.32 4.28 -33.87
N PRO A 159 -6.81 4.56 -35.09
CA PRO A 159 -6.20 5.56 -35.94
C PRO A 159 -6.44 6.94 -35.29
N GLU A 160 -5.50 7.86 -35.49
CA GLU A 160 -5.54 9.29 -35.14
C GLU A 160 -4.73 9.76 -33.90
N GLY A 161 -3.44 10.04 -34.17
CA GLY A 161 -2.66 11.13 -33.55
C GLY A 161 -1.61 10.71 -32.51
N PRO A 162 -0.37 11.26 -32.57
CA PRO A 162 0.66 10.99 -31.57
C PRO A 162 0.31 11.71 -30.27
N GLY A 163 0.31 10.99 -29.16
CA GLY A 163 -0.01 11.57 -27.85
C GLY A 163 0.87 10.98 -26.77
N ASP A 164 1.80 11.77 -26.26
CA ASP A 164 2.59 11.38 -25.09
C ASP A 164 1.68 11.13 -23.88
N ILE A 165 1.92 10.05 -23.15
CA ILE A 165 1.43 9.91 -21.78
C ILE A 165 2.35 10.75 -20.90
N VAL A 166 1.82 11.85 -20.36
CA VAL A 166 2.56 12.71 -19.45
C VAL A 166 2.16 12.39 -18.01
N SER A 167 3.14 12.07 -17.16
CA SER A 167 2.93 11.95 -15.70
C SER A 167 3.00 13.31 -15.02
N ASP A 168 2.52 13.42 -13.78
CA ASP A 168 2.67 14.63 -12.96
C ASP A 168 4.11 14.81 -12.45
N TRP A 169 4.39 15.94 -11.80
CA TRP A 169 5.69 16.15 -11.14
C TRP A 169 5.74 15.34 -9.84
N HIS A 170 6.85 14.62 -9.66
CA HIS A 170 7.10 13.80 -8.47
C HIS A 170 8.45 14.15 -7.83
N ASP A 171 8.52 13.99 -6.50
CA ASP A 171 9.70 14.21 -5.65
C ASP A 171 10.45 12.89 -5.42
N TYR A 172 11.62 12.73 -5.99
CA TYR A 172 12.44 11.52 -5.86
C TYR A 172 13.49 11.71 -4.77
N ARG A 173 13.70 10.68 -3.95
CA ARG A 173 14.80 10.56 -3.00
C ARG A 173 15.40 9.17 -3.10
N LEU A 174 16.64 9.03 -3.57
CA LEU A 174 17.36 7.77 -3.64
C LEU A 174 18.41 7.72 -2.53
N VAL A 175 18.28 6.81 -1.58
CA VAL A 175 19.19 6.64 -0.44
C VAL A 175 20.07 5.42 -0.68
N PHE A 176 21.37 5.56 -0.46
CA PHE A 176 22.37 4.53 -0.58
C PHE A 176 23.10 4.41 0.75
N ASP A 177 22.80 3.34 1.48
CA ASP A 177 23.49 2.97 2.72
C ASP A 177 24.71 2.12 2.38
N LEU A 178 25.88 2.71 2.63
CA LEU A 178 27.21 2.16 2.38
C LEU A 178 27.92 1.80 3.69
N SER A 179 27.22 1.80 4.83
CA SER A 179 27.81 1.58 6.16
C SER A 179 28.52 0.22 6.31
N GLU A 180 28.06 -0.79 5.57
CA GLU A 180 28.65 -2.14 5.51
C GLU A 180 29.63 -2.34 4.33
N GLY A 181 29.98 -1.24 3.65
CA GLY A 181 30.86 -1.20 2.49
C GLY A 181 30.12 -1.28 1.14
N PRO A 182 30.75 -0.84 0.03
CA PRO A 182 30.12 -0.76 -1.30
C PRO A 182 29.57 -2.08 -1.84
N GLN A 183 30.13 -3.22 -1.43
CA GLN A 183 29.70 -4.56 -1.81
C GLN A 183 28.41 -5.03 -1.11
N ASN A 184 28.09 -4.45 0.03
CA ASN A 184 26.88 -4.76 0.81
C ASN A 184 25.88 -3.58 0.80
N MET A 185 26.06 -2.65 -0.14
CA MET A 185 25.28 -1.42 -0.17
C MET A 185 23.78 -1.73 -0.29
N LYS A 186 22.98 -1.07 0.55
CA LYS A 186 21.51 -1.12 0.45
C LYS A 186 21.02 0.16 -0.19
N ALA A 187 20.19 0.05 -1.21
CA ALA A 187 19.60 1.20 -1.87
C ALA A 187 18.09 1.24 -1.66
N PHE A 188 17.57 2.45 -1.54
CA PHE A 188 16.17 2.73 -1.28
C PHE A 188 15.73 3.87 -2.21
N ALA A 189 14.73 3.65 -3.04
CA ALA A 189 14.13 4.71 -3.87
C ALA A 189 12.81 5.14 -3.28
N TYR A 190 12.72 6.41 -2.93
CA TYR A 190 11.50 7.06 -2.49
C TYR A 190 10.95 7.96 -3.61
N ILE A 191 9.64 7.92 -3.87
CA ILE A 191 8.94 8.81 -4.81
C ILE A 191 7.78 9.44 -4.05
N ASP A 192 7.72 10.77 -4.00
CA ASP A 192 6.81 11.54 -3.15
C ASP A 192 6.89 11.09 -1.68
N GLY A 193 8.11 10.77 -1.23
CA GLY A 193 8.39 10.29 0.13
C GLY A 193 7.96 8.84 0.41
N VAL A 194 7.35 8.15 -0.56
CA VAL A 194 7.01 6.72 -0.50
C VAL A 194 8.23 5.88 -0.86
N LEU A 195 8.65 4.92 -0.02
CA LEU A 195 9.61 3.90 -0.46
C LEU A 195 8.97 3.02 -1.55
N ARG A 196 9.40 3.18 -2.80
CA ARG A 196 8.89 2.43 -3.95
C ARG A 196 9.69 1.17 -4.21
N HIS A 197 10.99 1.22 -3.93
CA HIS A 197 11.88 0.10 -4.19
C HIS A 197 13.02 0.07 -3.21
N SER A 198 13.46 -1.12 -2.85
CA SER A 198 14.73 -1.33 -2.17
C SER A 198 15.44 -2.52 -2.76
N ASP A 199 16.76 -2.43 -2.91
CA ASP A 199 17.58 -3.56 -3.33
C ASP A 199 18.90 -3.57 -2.54
N THR A 200 19.51 -4.73 -2.46
CA THR A 200 20.86 -4.89 -1.93
C THR A 200 21.81 -5.15 -3.10
N CYS A 201 22.99 -4.57 -3.03
CA CYS A 201 24.01 -4.66 -4.06
C CYS A 201 24.32 -6.13 -4.40
N LYS A 202 24.33 -6.46 -5.70
CA LYS A 202 24.66 -7.79 -6.20
C LYS A 202 26.04 -7.75 -6.84
N GLU A 203 26.90 -8.71 -6.48
CA GLU A 203 28.22 -8.86 -7.08
C GLU A 203 28.12 -9.38 -8.51
N ARG A 204 28.85 -8.74 -9.45
CA ARG A 204 28.96 -9.24 -10.83
C ARG A 204 30.40 -9.67 -11.10
N THR A 205 30.56 -10.95 -11.41
CA THR A 205 31.87 -11.58 -11.63
C THR A 205 32.35 -11.50 -13.09
N ASP A 206 31.48 -11.17 -14.06
CA ASP A 206 31.84 -11.08 -15.49
C ASP A 206 31.16 -9.87 -16.20
N PHE A 207 31.99 -8.93 -16.66
CA PHE A 207 31.58 -7.71 -17.39
C PHE A 207 31.70 -7.85 -18.92
N THR A 208 31.81 -9.06 -19.46
CA THR A 208 31.71 -9.26 -20.91
C THR A 208 30.27 -9.09 -21.41
N LYS A 209 30.12 -8.69 -22.67
CA LYS A 209 28.86 -8.27 -23.32
C LYS A 209 27.68 -9.26 -23.20
N ASN A 210 27.90 -10.52 -22.82
CA ASN A 210 26.93 -11.61 -22.98
C ASN A 210 26.66 -12.48 -21.72
N ALA A 211 27.06 -12.08 -20.52
CA ALA A 211 27.05 -12.98 -19.35
C ALA A 211 25.69 -13.12 -18.59
N ASP A 212 24.73 -12.21 -18.78
CA ASP A 212 23.35 -12.37 -18.27
C ASP A 212 22.34 -11.99 -19.36
N PRO A 213 21.55 -12.95 -19.89
CA PRO A 213 20.56 -12.69 -20.94
C PRO A 213 19.38 -11.80 -20.49
N LYS A 214 19.25 -11.52 -19.19
CA LYS A 214 18.24 -10.59 -18.65
C LYS A 214 18.72 -9.14 -18.59
N LEU A 215 20.02 -8.89 -18.64
CA LEU A 215 20.63 -7.56 -18.63
C LEU A 215 21.04 -7.16 -20.05
N ASP A 216 20.29 -6.26 -20.68
CA ASP A 216 20.73 -5.66 -21.95
C ASP A 216 21.94 -4.74 -21.71
N THR A 217 23.14 -5.20 -22.08
CA THR A 217 24.42 -4.51 -21.87
C THR A 217 24.77 -3.51 -22.98
N SER A 218 23.95 -3.42 -24.03
CA SER A 218 24.15 -2.45 -25.13
C SER A 218 24.01 -0.99 -24.68
N ALA A 219 23.33 -0.82 -23.54
CA ALA A 219 23.04 0.37 -22.77
C ALA A 219 24.23 1.10 -22.10
N ILE A 220 25.31 0.37 -21.84
CA ILE A 220 26.37 0.82 -20.93
C ILE A 220 27.43 1.59 -21.71
N ASN A 221 27.72 2.84 -21.30
CA ASN A 221 28.91 3.54 -21.76
C ASN A 221 30.16 2.98 -21.06
N TRP A 222 30.75 1.96 -21.69
CA TRP A 222 31.91 1.24 -21.17
C TRP A 222 33.15 2.11 -20.96
N ASP A 223 33.25 3.26 -21.64
CA ASP A 223 34.38 4.20 -21.47
C ASP A 223 34.38 4.90 -20.10
N MET A 224 33.28 4.81 -19.34
CA MET A 224 33.15 5.37 -17.98
C MET A 224 33.21 4.29 -16.89
N MET A 225 33.29 3.01 -17.28
CA MET A 225 33.36 1.85 -16.38
C MET A 225 34.84 1.43 -16.23
N LEU A 226 35.42 1.66 -15.04
CA LEU A 226 36.77 1.33 -14.64
C LEU A 226 36.72 0.16 -13.61
N GLY A 227 36.59 -1.09 -14.05
CA GLY A 227 36.84 -2.28 -13.20
C GLY A 227 35.67 -3.25 -13.00
N GLN A 228 35.81 -4.15 -12.01
CA GLN A 228 34.75 -5.04 -11.52
C GLN A 228 33.70 -4.22 -10.76
N GLY A 229 32.43 -4.60 -10.84
CA GLY A 229 31.35 -3.80 -10.30
C GLY A 229 30.20 -4.64 -9.76
N ASN A 230 29.46 -4.03 -8.86
CA ASN A 230 28.20 -4.49 -8.35
C ASN A 230 27.07 -3.72 -9.03
N TYR A 231 25.85 -4.21 -8.97
CA TYR A 231 24.70 -3.48 -9.49
C TYR A 231 23.50 -3.62 -8.57
N LEU A 232 22.58 -2.68 -8.73
CA LEU A 232 21.25 -2.71 -8.14
C LEU A 232 20.24 -2.87 -9.26
N GLU A 233 19.24 -3.69 -9.02
CA GLU A 233 18.11 -3.87 -9.91
C GLU A 233 16.86 -3.32 -9.25
N PHE A 234 16.39 -2.19 -9.77
CA PHE A 234 15.06 -1.69 -9.51
C PHE A 234 14.09 -2.46 -10.41
N GLY A 235 13.67 -3.64 -9.95
CA GLY A 235 12.86 -4.63 -10.65
C GLY A 235 11.36 -4.55 -10.34
N ASP A 236 10.57 -4.94 -11.35
CA ASP A 236 9.11 -4.81 -11.54
C ASP A 236 8.61 -3.38 -11.82
N ASN A 237 8.26 -3.15 -13.09
CA ASN A 237 7.76 -1.89 -13.61
C ASN A 237 6.31 -1.66 -13.13
N ASP A 238 6.16 -0.91 -12.04
CA ASP A 238 4.89 -0.35 -11.55
C ASP A 238 4.41 0.86 -12.37
N GLY A 239 5.14 1.22 -13.43
CA GLY A 239 4.86 2.39 -14.25
C GLY A 239 5.20 3.74 -13.61
N SER A 240 5.59 3.79 -12.33
CA SER A 240 5.93 5.03 -11.59
C SER A 240 7.32 5.57 -11.93
N THR A 241 8.12 4.72 -12.60
CA THR A 241 9.54 4.95 -12.92
C THR A 241 9.81 5.03 -14.43
N ASN A 242 8.76 5.06 -15.26
CA ASN A 242 8.91 5.19 -16.71
C ASN A 242 9.48 6.58 -17.09
N ALA A 243 10.65 6.59 -17.75
CA ALA A 243 11.22 7.68 -18.55
C ALA A 243 11.00 9.11 -18.03
N PHE A 244 11.91 9.59 -17.17
CA PHE A 244 11.94 11.00 -16.77
C PHE A 244 12.41 11.88 -17.93
N GLY A 245 11.50 12.70 -18.47
CA GLY A 245 11.83 13.63 -19.54
C GLY A 245 12.36 14.96 -19.01
N ARG A 246 12.01 15.35 -17.79
CA ARG A 246 12.27 16.71 -17.26
C ARG A 246 12.64 16.67 -15.77
N TYR A 247 13.61 17.50 -15.38
CA TYR A 247 14.12 17.61 -14.03
C TYR A 247 14.18 19.09 -13.60
N ALA A 248 13.66 19.36 -12.41
CA ALA A 248 13.62 20.70 -11.84
C ALA A 248 14.90 21.05 -11.07
N TYR A 249 15.55 20.06 -10.43
CA TYR A 249 16.81 20.21 -9.69
C TYR A 249 17.45 18.84 -9.43
N PHE A 250 18.73 18.83 -9.06
CA PHE A 250 19.41 17.67 -8.47
C PHE A 250 20.13 18.08 -7.18
N LEU A 251 19.84 17.42 -6.08
CA LEU A 251 20.47 17.62 -4.79
C LEU A 251 21.12 16.31 -4.36
N THR A 252 22.38 16.38 -3.94
CA THR A 252 23.09 15.27 -3.30
C THR A 252 23.39 15.65 -1.86
N VAL A 253 23.18 14.73 -0.94
CA VAL A 253 23.62 14.83 0.46
C VAL A 253 24.49 13.62 0.78
N ILE A 254 25.69 13.85 1.31
CA ILE A 254 26.69 12.82 1.61
C ILE A 254 26.97 12.85 3.12
N ASP A 255 26.93 11.67 3.75
CA ASP A 255 27.23 11.39 5.15
C ASP A 255 26.39 12.18 6.18
N GLU A 256 25.22 12.68 5.78
CA GLU A 256 24.21 13.27 6.68
C GLU A 256 22.88 12.55 6.46
N ASP A 257 22.29 12.04 7.55
CA ASP A 257 20.95 11.45 7.51
C ASP A 257 19.91 12.57 7.45
N VAL A 258 19.22 12.62 6.32
CA VAL A 258 18.17 13.61 6.04
C VAL A 258 16.80 12.95 5.88
N SER A 259 16.66 11.71 6.34
CA SER A 259 15.41 10.94 6.25
C SER A 259 14.23 11.68 6.88
N SER A 260 14.46 12.35 8.02
CA SER A 260 13.46 13.13 8.75
C SER A 260 13.25 14.55 8.23
N MET A 261 14.06 15.03 7.27
CA MET A 261 13.95 16.40 6.76
C MET A 261 12.95 16.47 5.59
N SER A 262 12.10 17.50 5.63
CA SER A 262 11.22 17.90 4.54
C SER A 262 11.97 18.68 3.46
N LEU A 263 11.42 18.74 2.24
CA LEU A 263 11.97 19.59 1.16
C LEU A 263 11.97 21.08 1.52
N GLU A 264 11.04 21.52 2.39
CA GLU A 264 11.01 22.90 2.87
C GLU A 264 12.19 23.19 3.79
N GLU A 265 12.51 22.30 4.73
CA GLU A 265 13.66 22.44 5.63
C GLU A 265 14.98 22.37 4.88
N MET A 266 15.09 21.44 3.92
CA MET A 266 16.23 21.37 2.99
C MET A 266 16.35 22.67 2.18
N GLY A 267 15.23 23.16 1.65
CA GLY A 267 15.16 24.41 0.91
C GLY A 267 15.60 25.62 1.75
N LYS A 268 15.17 25.72 3.00
CA LYS A 268 15.63 26.75 3.96
C LYS A 268 17.14 26.68 4.20
N LYS A 269 17.68 25.47 4.43
CA LYS A 269 19.13 25.25 4.61
C LYS A 269 19.93 25.69 3.38
N LEU A 270 19.42 25.40 2.19
CA LEU A 270 20.06 25.69 0.90
C LEU A 270 19.75 27.09 0.36
N LYS A 271 18.83 27.84 0.99
CA LYS A 271 18.24 29.09 0.45
C LYS A 271 17.69 28.90 -0.97
N ALA A 272 16.99 27.79 -1.18
CA ALA A 272 16.47 27.35 -2.47
C ALA A 272 14.99 26.93 -2.36
N ASP A 273 14.24 27.16 -3.45
CA ASP A 273 12.89 26.61 -3.58
C ASP A 273 12.97 25.21 -4.21
N LEU A 274 12.67 24.20 -3.39
CA LEU A 274 12.59 22.79 -3.79
C LEU A 274 11.15 22.27 -3.79
N VAL A 275 10.18 23.09 -3.34
CA VAL A 275 8.81 22.66 -3.06
C VAL A 275 7.90 22.95 -4.26
N THR A 276 8.03 24.13 -4.86
CA THR A 276 7.11 24.58 -5.90
C THR A 276 7.26 23.76 -7.17
N ASN A 277 6.15 23.24 -7.70
CA ASN A 277 6.14 22.53 -8.97
C ASN A 277 6.30 23.52 -10.14
N PRO A 278 7.24 23.30 -11.06
CA PRO A 278 7.39 24.18 -12.22
C PRO A 278 6.30 23.88 -13.27
N THR A 279 5.71 24.92 -13.86
CA THR A 279 4.85 24.79 -15.05
C THR A 279 5.65 25.17 -16.30
N THR A 280 5.47 24.47 -17.42
CA THR A 280 6.25 24.68 -18.65
C THR A 280 5.50 25.59 -19.63
N LYS A 281 6.06 26.76 -19.96
CA LYS A 281 5.38 27.79 -20.79
C LYS A 281 5.22 27.43 -22.25
N ASN A 282 6.29 26.91 -22.88
CA ASN A 282 6.40 26.75 -24.34
C ASN A 282 6.30 25.28 -24.81
N ASP A 283 5.99 24.37 -23.89
CA ASP A 283 5.86 22.93 -24.13
C ASP A 283 4.90 22.33 -23.08
N PRO A 284 3.59 22.74 -23.10
CA PRO A 284 2.60 22.21 -22.17
C PRO A 284 2.41 20.71 -22.44
N PRO A 285 2.20 19.90 -21.39
CA PRO A 285 1.92 18.47 -21.59
C PRO A 285 0.69 18.32 -22.50
N PRO A 286 0.72 17.44 -23.54
CA PRO A 286 -0.50 17.15 -24.28
C PRO A 286 -1.61 16.70 -23.31
N PRO A 287 -2.86 17.12 -23.53
CA PRO A 287 -3.96 16.72 -22.66
C PRO A 287 -4.11 15.19 -22.68
N SER A 288 -3.98 14.58 -21.52
CA SER A 288 -4.21 13.14 -21.38
C SER A 288 -5.66 12.80 -21.74
N LYS A 289 -5.85 11.92 -22.72
CA LYS A 289 -7.16 11.35 -23.04
C LYS A 289 -7.53 10.14 -22.15
N ARG A 290 -6.67 9.74 -21.20
CA ARG A 290 -6.89 8.56 -20.32
C ARG A 290 -6.37 8.79 -18.89
N PRO A 291 -7.17 8.58 -17.83
CA PRO A 291 -6.65 8.56 -16.46
C PRO A 291 -5.61 7.45 -16.30
N ALA A 292 -4.56 7.70 -15.52
CA ALA A 292 -3.55 6.70 -15.16
C ALA A 292 -4.25 5.52 -14.45
N LYS A 293 -4.10 4.29 -14.96
CA LYS A 293 -4.62 3.09 -14.29
C LYS A 293 -3.65 2.65 -13.19
N LYS A 294 -4.18 2.35 -12.00
CA LYS A 294 -3.45 1.62 -10.94
C LYS A 294 -2.98 0.25 -11.49
N PRO A 295 -1.68 -0.10 -11.40
CA PRO A 295 -1.22 -1.44 -11.73
C PRO A 295 -1.79 -2.47 -10.75
N ALA A 296 -2.17 -3.65 -11.26
CA ALA A 296 -2.66 -4.75 -10.42
C ALA A 296 -1.54 -5.27 -9.51
N GLY A 297 -1.85 -5.62 -8.25
CA GLY A 297 -0.89 -6.20 -7.30
C GLY A 297 -0.22 -5.20 -6.35
N ILE A 298 -0.53 -3.90 -6.43
CA ILE A 298 0.16 -2.87 -5.66
C ILE A 298 -0.69 -2.42 -4.47
N ASN A 299 -0.25 -2.85 -3.29
CA ASN A 299 -0.67 -2.29 -2.01
C ASN A 299 0.47 -1.44 -1.42
N ILE A 300 0.08 -0.31 -0.85
CA ILE A 300 0.94 0.70 -0.24
C ILE A 300 1.67 0.08 0.97
N GLN A 301 2.98 0.27 1.13
CA GLN A 301 3.74 -0.18 2.30
C GLN A 301 3.98 0.95 3.33
N GLY A 302 4.12 0.57 4.61
CA GLY A 302 4.41 1.38 5.82
C GLY A 302 5.10 2.76 5.71
N PRO A 303 6.09 2.99 4.83
CA PRO A 303 6.73 4.30 4.72
C PRO A 303 5.93 5.38 3.98
N GLU A 304 4.81 5.01 3.33
CA GLU A 304 4.01 5.84 2.41
C GLU A 304 3.20 6.99 3.02
N VAL A 305 3.25 7.13 4.34
CA VAL A 305 2.35 8.00 5.10
C VAL A 305 2.89 9.42 5.33
N ASN A 306 4.20 9.63 5.19
CA ASN A 306 4.83 10.85 5.72
C ASN A 306 5.08 11.98 4.71
N SER A 307 4.59 11.91 3.47
CA SER A 307 4.85 13.00 2.52
C SER A 307 3.71 13.20 1.51
N LYS A 308 2.90 14.22 1.80
CA LYS A 308 1.99 14.97 0.90
C LYS A 308 0.70 14.28 0.40
N ASP A 309 -0.14 13.82 1.33
CA ASP A 309 -1.60 13.85 1.12
C ASP A 309 -2.12 15.24 1.58
N PRO A 310 -2.90 15.99 0.78
CA PRO A 310 -3.58 17.19 1.25
C PRO A 310 -4.64 16.89 2.34
N VAL A 311 -4.85 15.63 2.71
CA VAL A 311 -5.76 15.21 3.79
C VAL A 311 -5.07 14.40 4.91
N PHE A 312 -3.75 14.51 5.06
CA PHE A 312 -3.09 13.90 6.22
C PHE A 312 -3.23 14.79 7.47
N TYR A 313 -3.85 14.22 8.50
CA TYR A 313 -3.96 14.79 9.83
C TYR A 313 -2.57 15.03 10.42
N ASP A 314 -2.29 16.27 10.78
CA ASP A 314 -1.13 16.63 11.59
C ASP A 314 -1.27 16.02 12.99
N THR A 315 -0.62 14.88 13.21
CA THR A 315 -0.61 14.18 14.50
C THR A 315 0.12 14.97 15.60
N SER A 316 0.94 15.97 15.25
CA SER A 316 1.63 16.84 16.21
C SER A 316 0.69 17.85 16.88
N THR A 317 -0.49 18.11 16.29
CA THR A 317 -1.51 19.02 16.85
C THR A 317 -2.56 18.32 17.72
N VAL A 318 -2.58 16.99 17.74
CA VAL A 318 -3.61 16.21 18.43
C VAL A 318 -3.24 16.03 19.91
N LYS A 319 -3.65 17.00 20.73
CA LYS A 319 -3.65 16.87 22.20
C LYS A 319 -4.80 15.97 22.69
N GLY A 320 -4.73 14.68 22.38
CA GLY A 320 -5.47 13.64 23.10
C GLY A 320 -6.98 13.50 22.83
N LYS A 321 -7.54 14.13 21.79
CA LYS A 321 -8.92 13.87 21.33
C LYS A 321 -9.03 14.05 19.82
N ILE A 322 -9.21 12.96 19.09
CA ILE A 322 -9.57 13.00 17.67
C ILE A 322 -11.07 12.81 17.61
N LYS A 323 -11.77 13.59 16.79
CA LYS A 323 -13.15 13.24 16.48
C LYS A 323 -13.13 12.35 15.24
N LEU A 324 -13.76 11.18 15.29
CA LEU A 324 -13.78 10.25 14.16
C LEU A 324 -14.38 10.91 12.89
N ASN A 325 -15.37 11.79 13.05
CA ASN A 325 -16.02 12.56 11.95
C ASN A 325 -15.10 13.55 11.24
N LYS A 326 -13.87 13.63 11.73
CA LYS A 326 -12.83 14.51 11.28
C LYS A 326 -11.82 13.73 10.44
N LEU A 327 -11.78 12.39 10.53
CA LEU A 327 -11.09 11.53 9.59
C LEU A 327 -11.70 11.71 8.18
N PRO A 328 -10.90 11.67 7.10
CA PRO A 328 -11.42 11.67 5.74
C PRO A 328 -12.47 10.57 5.60
N TYR A 329 -13.58 10.81 4.88
CA TYR A 329 -14.67 9.85 4.63
C TYR A 329 -15.51 9.42 5.84
N SER A 330 -14.96 9.33 7.05
CA SER A 330 -15.68 8.90 8.23
C SER A 330 -16.84 9.85 8.53
N ARG A 331 -18.06 9.32 8.47
CA ARG A 331 -19.26 9.99 9.00
C ARG A 331 -19.48 9.63 10.48
N ALA A 332 -18.54 8.94 11.09
CA ALA A 332 -18.62 8.49 12.47
C ALA A 332 -18.59 9.68 13.42
N ASN A 333 -19.73 10.01 14.03
CA ASN A 333 -19.71 10.96 15.13
C ASN A 333 -19.02 10.29 16.33
N ALA A 334 -17.91 10.87 16.80
CA ALA A 334 -17.17 10.40 17.98
C ALA A 334 -18.07 10.24 19.22
N GLU A 335 -19.17 10.99 19.30
CA GLU A 335 -20.20 10.86 20.34
C GLU A 335 -20.87 9.47 20.41
N VAL A 336 -20.78 8.66 19.36
CA VAL A 336 -21.43 7.33 19.28
C VAL A 336 -20.65 6.25 20.02
N VAL A 337 -19.33 6.41 20.18
CA VAL A 337 -18.45 5.41 20.79
C VAL A 337 -17.80 6.05 22.01
N THR A 338 -17.69 5.31 23.12
CA THR A 338 -17.20 5.92 24.36
C THR A 338 -15.74 6.35 24.22
N GLU A 339 -15.45 7.65 24.41
CA GLU A 339 -14.08 8.20 24.39
C GLU A 339 -13.19 7.52 25.43
N ASN A 340 -13.73 6.97 26.53
CA ASN A 340 -12.95 6.24 27.52
C ASN A 340 -13.68 4.93 27.84
N GLY A 341 -13.65 3.98 26.90
CA GLY A 341 -14.20 2.65 27.13
C GLY A 341 -13.45 1.95 28.26
N ALA A 342 -14.17 1.14 29.06
CA ALA A 342 -13.55 0.36 30.12
C ALA A 342 -12.47 -0.56 29.53
N VAL A 343 -11.25 -0.44 30.07
CA VAL A 343 -10.14 -1.32 29.73
C VAL A 343 -10.30 -2.62 30.54
N PRO A 344 -10.25 -3.80 29.91
CA PRO A 344 -10.36 -5.06 30.63
C PRO A 344 -9.18 -5.26 31.58
N ASP A 345 -9.44 -5.87 32.74
CA ASP A 345 -8.42 -6.24 33.71
C ASP A 345 -7.73 -7.54 33.26
N VAL A 346 -6.70 -7.39 32.42
CA VAL A 346 -5.91 -8.49 31.86
C VAL A 346 -4.43 -8.23 32.04
N LYS A 347 -3.66 -9.32 32.19
CA LYS A 347 -2.21 -9.25 32.28
C LYS A 347 -1.62 -8.85 30.91
N ILE A 348 -1.07 -7.65 30.82
CA ILE A 348 -0.40 -7.14 29.61
C ILE A 348 0.98 -7.80 29.45
N ALA A 349 1.21 -8.42 28.29
CA ALA A 349 2.48 -9.05 27.93
C ALA A 349 3.46 -8.10 27.22
N ALA A 350 2.93 -7.14 26.46
CA ALA A 350 3.71 -6.14 25.73
C ALA A 350 2.95 -4.83 25.60
N THR A 351 3.68 -3.73 25.44
CA THR A 351 3.13 -2.41 25.13
C THR A 351 3.66 -1.95 23.78
N VAL A 352 2.78 -1.37 22.97
CA VAL A 352 3.10 -0.72 21.70
C VAL A 352 2.89 0.78 21.86
N ASP A 353 3.90 1.55 21.49
CA ASP A 353 3.88 3.01 21.44
C ASP A 353 4.69 3.49 20.23
N PRO A 354 4.15 4.33 19.32
CA PRO A 354 4.85 4.77 18.12
C PRO A 354 6.19 5.48 18.40
N SER A 355 6.33 6.09 19.58
CA SER A 355 7.57 6.74 20.01
C SER A 355 8.65 5.74 20.46
N GLY A 356 8.25 4.52 20.84
CA GLY A 356 9.12 3.53 21.51
C GLY A 356 9.49 3.91 22.94
N ALA A 357 8.75 4.83 23.57
CA ALA A 357 8.97 5.23 24.96
C ALA A 357 8.90 4.03 25.92
N ASP A 358 9.67 4.10 27.00
CA ASP A 358 9.70 3.10 28.08
C ASP A 358 9.97 1.65 27.61
N GLY A 359 10.68 1.49 26.49
CA GLY A 359 10.99 0.16 25.93
C GLY A 359 9.81 -0.51 25.23
N ALA A 360 8.75 0.24 24.91
CA ALA A 360 7.63 -0.24 24.12
C ALA A 360 8.05 -0.58 22.69
N TYR A 361 7.37 -1.54 22.08
CA TYR A 361 7.49 -1.82 20.64
C TYR A 361 6.95 -0.64 19.84
N LYS A 362 7.57 -0.33 18.70
CA LYS A 362 7.12 0.79 17.86
C LYS A 362 5.94 0.42 16.98
N THR A 363 5.83 -0.87 16.63
CA THR A 363 4.76 -1.39 15.77
C THR A 363 3.99 -2.51 16.45
N ILE A 364 2.72 -2.66 16.07
CA ILE A 364 1.84 -3.72 16.54
C ILE A 364 2.37 -5.07 16.04
N LYS A 365 2.87 -5.13 14.80
CA LYS A 365 3.48 -6.34 14.24
C LYS A 365 4.65 -6.85 15.07
N GLU A 366 5.60 -5.99 15.45
CA GLU A 366 6.76 -6.40 16.27
C GLU A 366 6.32 -6.97 17.62
N ALA A 367 5.33 -6.35 18.28
CA ALA A 367 4.80 -6.85 19.53
C ALA A 367 4.11 -8.21 19.36
N ILE A 368 3.27 -8.37 18.32
CA ILE A 368 2.62 -9.65 18.01
C ILE A 368 3.65 -10.74 17.76
N ASP A 369 4.72 -10.45 17.01
CA ASP A 369 5.78 -11.41 16.69
C ASP A 369 6.53 -11.84 17.96
N ALA A 370 6.74 -10.93 18.92
CA ALA A 370 7.52 -11.18 20.13
C ALA A 370 6.78 -11.89 21.28
N VAL A 371 5.47 -11.67 21.45
CA VAL A 371 4.73 -12.25 22.59
C VAL A 371 4.36 -13.72 22.37
N PRO A 372 4.17 -14.54 23.43
CA PRO A 372 3.65 -15.91 23.28
C PRO A 372 2.16 -15.92 22.87
N GLU A 373 1.66 -17.07 22.43
CA GLU A 373 0.21 -17.28 22.23
C GLU A 373 -0.58 -17.00 23.52
N GLY A 374 -1.81 -16.52 23.39
CA GLY A 374 -2.65 -16.19 24.55
C GLY A 374 -2.32 -14.83 25.21
N SER A 375 -1.58 -13.96 24.53
CA SER A 375 -1.10 -12.70 25.11
C SER A 375 -2.01 -11.51 24.83
N ALA A 376 -2.17 -10.65 25.83
CA ALA A 376 -2.73 -9.31 25.67
C ALA A 376 -1.63 -8.27 25.42
N ILE A 377 -1.82 -7.45 24.38
CA ILE A 377 -0.92 -6.38 23.97
C ILE A 377 -1.63 -5.05 24.20
N LYS A 378 -1.02 -4.17 25.00
CA LYS A 378 -1.52 -2.81 25.20
C LYS A 378 -1.08 -1.94 24.02
N VAL A 379 -2.03 -1.27 23.37
CA VAL A 379 -1.76 -0.38 22.24
C VAL A 379 -2.03 1.05 22.69
N MET A 380 -0.97 1.84 22.83
CA MET A 380 -1.06 3.23 23.30
C MET A 380 -1.76 4.10 22.24
N PRO A 381 -2.26 5.30 22.60
CA PRO A 381 -2.72 6.28 21.63
C PRO A 381 -1.69 6.51 20.53
N GLY A 382 -2.13 6.42 19.27
CA GLY A 382 -1.27 6.50 18.10
C GLY A 382 -2.02 6.14 16.81
N PHE A 383 -1.43 6.56 15.70
CA PHE A 383 -1.82 6.13 14.35
C PHE A 383 -0.81 5.11 13.85
N TYR A 384 -1.27 3.87 13.75
CA TYR A 384 -0.49 2.71 13.35
C TYR A 384 -0.79 2.39 11.90
N TYR A 385 0.11 2.80 11.01
CA TYR A 385 -0.01 2.46 9.60
C TYR A 385 0.61 1.09 9.36
N GLU A 386 -0.22 0.06 9.49
CA GLU A 386 0.23 -1.34 9.46
C GLU A 386 -0.82 -2.22 8.79
N LYS A 387 -0.40 -2.94 7.75
CA LYS A 387 -1.10 -4.13 7.26
C LYS A 387 -0.69 -5.31 8.12
N LEU A 388 -1.65 -5.94 8.79
CA LEU A 388 -1.39 -7.01 9.75
C LEU A 388 -1.92 -8.35 9.23
N LYS A 389 -1.08 -9.38 9.27
CA LYS A 389 -1.49 -10.78 9.16
C LYS A 389 -1.14 -11.49 10.46
N ILE A 390 -2.17 -11.82 11.25
CA ILE A 390 -2.07 -12.45 12.56
C ILE A 390 -2.37 -13.94 12.41
N THR A 391 -1.35 -14.76 12.55
CA THR A 391 -1.46 -16.24 12.51
C THR A 391 -1.21 -16.88 13.89
N LYS A 392 -0.86 -16.06 14.89
CA LYS A 392 -0.60 -16.48 16.26
C LYS A 392 -1.92 -16.56 17.04
N ASN A 393 -2.17 -17.67 17.70
CA ASN A 393 -3.39 -17.90 18.48
C ASN A 393 -3.45 -17.03 19.74
N GLY A 394 -4.65 -16.56 20.09
CA GLY A 394 -4.94 -15.99 21.39
C GLY A 394 -4.43 -14.56 21.59
N ILE A 395 -4.41 -13.75 20.54
CA ILE A 395 -3.96 -12.35 20.63
C ILE A 395 -5.13 -11.44 21.02
N SER A 396 -4.93 -10.64 22.07
CA SER A 396 -5.85 -9.59 22.49
C SER A 396 -5.20 -8.21 22.29
N LEU A 397 -5.78 -7.34 21.46
CA LEU A 397 -5.29 -5.96 21.27
C LEU A 397 -6.09 -4.98 22.14
N ILE A 398 -5.43 -4.37 23.12
CA ILE A 398 -6.06 -3.56 24.16
C ILE A 398 -5.69 -2.08 23.97
N GLY A 399 -6.56 -1.35 23.28
CA GLY A 399 -6.47 0.11 23.15
C GLY A 399 -7.00 0.84 24.39
N THR A 400 -6.80 2.15 24.41
CA THR A 400 -7.31 3.03 25.49
C THR A 400 -8.53 3.82 25.06
N ASN A 401 -8.58 4.24 23.79
CA ASN A 401 -9.67 5.01 23.22
C ASN A 401 -9.67 4.82 21.70
N PRO A 402 -10.78 4.38 21.08
CA PRO A 402 -10.83 4.12 19.64
C PRO A 402 -10.60 5.39 18.82
N SER A 403 -10.90 6.57 19.34
CA SER A 403 -10.62 7.82 18.64
C SER A 403 -9.12 8.14 18.55
N THR A 404 -8.31 7.67 19.49
CA THR A 404 -6.87 7.98 19.53
C THR A 404 -5.98 6.77 19.25
N THR A 405 -6.52 5.56 19.24
CA THR A 405 -5.79 4.32 18.92
C THR A 405 -6.32 3.78 17.60
N VAL A 406 -5.63 4.10 16.50
CA VAL A 406 -6.12 3.86 15.13
C VAL A 406 -5.12 3.02 14.35
N ILE A 407 -5.53 1.83 13.92
CA ILE A 407 -4.83 1.01 12.92
C ILE A 407 -5.43 1.38 11.56
N TYR A 408 -4.60 1.77 10.60
CA TYR A 408 -5.09 2.16 9.28
C TYR A 408 -4.18 1.73 8.15
N GLY A 409 -4.72 1.74 6.93
CA GLY A 409 -3.95 1.53 5.71
C GLY A 409 -4.77 1.71 4.43
N PHE A 410 -4.21 1.37 3.27
CA PHE A 410 -4.76 1.72 1.96
C PHE A 410 -4.97 0.50 1.07
N GLU A 411 -5.45 -0.59 1.66
CA GLU A 411 -5.56 -1.89 1.00
C GLU A 411 -6.81 -1.92 0.11
N ALA A 412 -6.60 -1.73 -1.20
CA ALA A 412 -7.63 -1.88 -2.23
C ALA A 412 -6.97 -2.19 -3.59
N ASP A 413 -6.55 -3.42 -3.76
CA ASP A 413 -6.08 -4.02 -5.00
C ASP A 413 -7.22 -4.57 -5.87
N THR A 414 -7.08 -4.34 -7.18
CA THR A 414 -7.90 -4.99 -8.22
C THR A 414 -7.76 -6.52 -8.24
N GLY A 415 -6.73 -7.09 -7.60
CA GLY A 415 -6.48 -8.52 -7.46
C GLY A 415 -7.20 -9.18 -6.27
N GLY A 416 -8.48 -9.56 -6.45
CA GLY A 416 -9.19 -10.42 -5.48
C GLY A 416 -9.47 -9.75 -4.12
N ILE A 417 -10.04 -10.48 -3.13
CA ILE A 417 -10.33 -9.92 -1.79
C ILE A 417 -9.06 -9.86 -0.93
N ASP A 418 -8.12 -10.80 -1.10
CA ASP A 418 -6.91 -10.91 -0.26
C ASP A 418 -6.00 -9.68 -0.36
N GLY A 419 -5.96 -9.02 -1.52
CA GLY A 419 -5.27 -7.75 -1.70
C GLY A 419 -5.91 -6.57 -0.97
N ASN A 420 -7.12 -6.72 -0.41
CA ASN A 420 -7.91 -5.61 0.15
C ASN A 420 -8.02 -5.65 1.68
N LEU A 421 -7.28 -6.54 2.33
CA LEU A 421 -7.34 -6.78 3.78
C LEU A 421 -6.33 -5.89 4.52
N LEU A 422 -6.81 -5.03 5.44
CA LEU A 422 -5.96 -4.27 6.36
C LEU A 422 -5.44 -5.15 7.50
N VAL A 423 -6.35 -5.69 8.32
CA VAL A 423 -6.03 -6.65 9.39
C VAL A 423 -6.65 -7.99 9.06
N GLU A 424 -5.82 -8.99 8.83
CA GLU A 424 -6.21 -10.38 8.64
C GLU A 424 -5.83 -11.19 9.88
N VAL A 425 -6.81 -11.79 10.54
CA VAL A 425 -6.58 -12.85 11.53
C VAL A 425 -6.89 -14.18 10.87
N ASN A 426 -5.85 -14.98 10.63
CA ASN A 426 -5.98 -16.26 9.96
C ASN A 426 -5.42 -17.40 10.82
N LEU A 427 -6.33 -18.09 11.51
CA LEU A 427 -6.06 -19.23 12.38
C LEU A 427 -6.45 -20.57 11.71
N LEU A 428 -6.69 -20.56 10.39
CA LEU A 428 -6.95 -21.79 9.64
C LEU A 428 -5.68 -22.66 9.55
N PRO A 429 -5.82 -24.00 9.44
CA PRO A 429 -4.71 -24.88 9.08
C PRO A 429 -4.09 -24.47 7.73
N LYS A 430 -2.81 -24.82 7.50
CA LYS A 430 -2.07 -24.51 6.25
C LYS A 430 -2.90 -24.82 5.00
N GLY A 431 -2.98 -23.86 4.07
CA GLY A 431 -3.74 -23.97 2.81
C GLY A 431 -5.10 -23.25 2.79
N GLY A 432 -5.44 -22.49 3.84
CA GLY A 432 -6.61 -21.59 3.91
C GLY A 432 -6.26 -20.11 3.84
N ASP A 433 -5.19 -19.77 3.11
CA ASP A 433 -4.64 -18.43 3.09
C ASP A 433 -5.52 -17.45 2.31
N SER A 434 -6.21 -17.91 1.27
CA SER A 434 -6.99 -17.07 0.37
C SER A 434 -8.47 -16.98 0.73
N VAL A 435 -9.08 -15.83 0.44
CA VAL A 435 -10.52 -15.63 0.54
C VAL A 435 -11.23 -16.53 -0.46
N GLY A 436 -12.18 -17.32 0.06
CA GLY A 436 -12.92 -18.31 -0.74
C GLY A 436 -12.29 -19.70 -0.76
N ASP A 437 -11.12 -19.90 -0.13
CA ASP A 437 -10.53 -21.23 0.02
C ASP A 437 -11.49 -22.17 0.75
N LYS A 438 -11.74 -23.33 0.15
CA LYS A 438 -12.51 -24.42 0.75
C LYS A 438 -11.58 -25.29 1.57
N VAL A 439 -11.43 -24.94 2.84
CA VAL A 439 -10.66 -25.72 3.81
C VAL A 439 -11.59 -26.70 4.53
N ALA A 440 -11.11 -27.92 4.79
CA ALA A 440 -11.85 -28.87 5.61
C ALA A 440 -12.06 -28.30 7.02
N ILE A 441 -13.30 -28.30 7.50
CA ILE A 441 -13.67 -27.79 8.83
C ILE A 441 -13.11 -28.75 9.89
N PRO A 442 -12.21 -28.29 10.78
CA PRO A 442 -11.67 -29.13 11.84
C PRO A 442 -12.76 -29.57 12.83
N GLU A 443 -12.51 -30.66 13.54
CA GLU A 443 -13.47 -31.18 14.53
C GLU A 443 -13.64 -30.21 15.72
N SER A 444 -12.52 -29.74 16.28
CA SER A 444 -12.49 -28.91 17.49
C SER A 444 -11.46 -27.79 17.37
N PRO A 445 -11.70 -26.65 18.06
CA PRO A 445 -10.77 -25.53 18.09
C PRO A 445 -9.48 -25.85 18.86
N ALA A 446 -8.40 -25.16 18.50
CA ALA A 446 -7.21 -25.10 19.34
C ALA A 446 -7.51 -24.34 20.64
N ALA A 447 -6.73 -24.59 21.70
CA ALA A 447 -6.99 -24.02 23.04
C ALA A 447 -7.15 -22.49 23.03
N ASN A 448 -6.35 -21.79 22.22
CA ASN A 448 -6.35 -20.34 22.09
C ASN A 448 -6.85 -19.87 20.71
N ALA A 449 -7.79 -20.58 20.09
CA ALA A 449 -8.38 -20.17 18.80
C ALA A 449 -9.27 -18.92 18.94
N TYR A 450 -8.75 -17.85 19.51
CA TYR A 450 -9.42 -16.57 19.72
C TYR A 450 -8.59 -15.39 19.26
N PHE A 451 -9.28 -14.29 18.99
CA PHE A 451 -8.72 -12.96 18.82
C PHE A 451 -9.66 -11.96 19.48
N ASN A 452 -9.12 -11.04 20.26
CA ASN A 452 -9.93 -10.00 20.90
C ASN A 452 -9.38 -8.61 20.59
N ALA A 453 -10.25 -7.61 20.58
CA ALA A 453 -9.84 -6.21 20.50
C ALA A 453 -10.79 -5.31 21.29
N CYS A 454 -10.25 -4.32 22.00
CA CYS A 454 -11.06 -3.26 22.59
C CYS A 454 -10.49 -1.88 22.39
N ASN A 455 -11.38 -0.88 22.27
CA ASN A 455 -11.03 0.54 22.20
C ASN A 455 -10.04 0.88 21.06
N ILE A 456 -10.21 0.26 19.89
CA ILE A 456 -9.36 0.45 18.70
C ILE A 456 -10.22 0.78 17.49
N THR A 457 -9.73 1.68 16.63
CA THR A 457 -10.26 1.88 15.28
C THR A 457 -9.45 1.09 14.27
N PHE A 458 -10.14 0.38 13.38
CA PHE A 458 -9.59 -0.26 12.18
C PHE A 458 -10.11 0.50 10.96
N TYR A 459 -9.21 1.09 10.17
CA TYR A 459 -9.57 1.99 9.09
C TYR A 459 -8.86 1.68 7.78
N ASN A 460 -9.58 1.06 6.84
CA ASN A 460 -9.07 0.83 5.50
C ASN A 460 -9.51 1.93 4.52
N LYS A 461 -8.56 2.76 4.10
CA LYS A 461 -8.70 3.88 3.17
C LYS A 461 -8.60 3.50 1.69
N GLY A 462 -8.37 2.23 1.37
CA GLY A 462 -7.95 1.84 0.02
C GLY A 462 -8.92 2.28 -1.09
N ALA A 463 -10.22 2.24 -0.83
CA ALA A 463 -11.22 2.60 -1.82
C ALA A 463 -11.33 4.14 -2.05
N GLU A 464 -11.06 4.94 -1.01
CA GLU A 464 -10.90 6.40 -1.16
C GLU A 464 -9.72 6.72 -2.07
N TRP A 465 -8.61 6.01 -1.86
CA TRP A 465 -7.40 6.17 -2.64
C TRP A 465 -7.62 5.79 -4.12
N ASN A 466 -8.26 4.65 -4.38
CA ASN A 466 -8.53 4.22 -5.75
C ASN A 466 -9.36 5.24 -6.56
N LYS A 467 -10.23 6.01 -5.90
CA LYS A 467 -11.01 7.08 -6.55
C LYS A 467 -10.13 8.19 -7.13
N LEU A 468 -9.03 8.54 -6.46
CA LEU A 468 -8.06 9.54 -6.95
C LEU A 468 -7.38 9.09 -8.25
N TRP A 469 -7.25 7.79 -8.46
CA TRP A 469 -6.63 7.18 -9.63
C TRP A 469 -7.65 6.73 -10.69
N GLY A 470 -8.92 7.14 -10.59
CA GLY A 470 -9.98 6.67 -11.49
C GLY A 470 -10.22 5.16 -11.46
N GLY A 471 -9.77 4.48 -10.40
CA GLY A 471 -9.89 3.05 -10.19
C GLY A 471 -11.32 2.64 -9.82
N ALA A 472 -11.71 1.44 -10.26
CA ALA A 472 -13.05 0.90 -10.05
C ALA A 472 -13.19 0.00 -8.80
N GLU A 473 -12.08 -0.43 -8.19
CA GLU A 473 -12.10 -1.31 -7.02
C GLU A 473 -12.47 -0.53 -5.75
N LYS A 474 -13.50 -1.01 -5.05
CA LYS A 474 -14.09 -0.36 -3.87
C LYS A 474 -13.97 -1.19 -2.60
N ARG A 475 -13.51 -2.44 -2.70
CA ARG A 475 -13.32 -3.31 -1.54
C ARG A 475 -12.18 -2.79 -0.68
N SER A 476 -12.48 -2.60 0.60
CA SER A 476 -11.56 -2.05 1.60
C SER A 476 -11.89 -2.66 2.96
N ILE A 477 -11.41 -3.89 3.16
CA ILE A 477 -11.70 -4.69 4.34
C ILE A 477 -10.83 -4.18 5.50
N ALA A 478 -11.47 -3.73 6.57
CA ALA A 478 -10.80 -3.25 7.78
C ALA A 478 -10.36 -4.41 8.68
N LEU A 479 -11.21 -5.43 8.84
CA LEU A 479 -10.91 -6.63 9.62
C LEU A 479 -11.46 -7.88 8.95
N ALA A 480 -10.56 -8.84 8.69
CA ALA A 480 -10.90 -10.18 8.26
C ALA A 480 -10.62 -11.21 9.36
N LEU A 481 -11.57 -12.11 9.59
CA LEU A 481 -11.45 -13.21 10.56
C LEU A 481 -11.66 -14.54 9.84
N LYS A 482 -10.64 -15.40 9.89
CA LYS A 482 -10.60 -16.72 9.24
C LYS A 482 -10.18 -17.78 10.28
N GLY A 483 -11.06 -18.74 10.57
CA GLY A 483 -10.73 -19.86 11.46
C GLY A 483 -10.63 -19.52 12.95
N VAL A 484 -11.14 -18.36 13.38
CA VAL A 484 -11.23 -17.99 14.79
C VAL A 484 -12.45 -18.69 15.41
N ASP A 485 -12.32 -19.35 16.56
CA ASP A 485 -13.48 -19.92 17.28
C ASP A 485 -14.24 -18.83 18.03
N LYS A 486 -13.55 -18.09 18.90
CA LYS A 486 -14.15 -17.03 19.74
C LYS A 486 -13.51 -15.69 19.45
N CYS A 487 -14.31 -14.65 19.29
CA CYS A 487 -13.78 -13.29 19.12
C CYS A 487 -14.63 -12.30 19.90
N TYR A 488 -13.99 -11.46 20.72
CA TYR A 488 -14.65 -10.37 21.44
C TYR A 488 -14.10 -9.02 20.98
N LEU A 489 -14.97 -8.23 20.36
CA LEU A 489 -14.72 -6.87 19.88
C LEU A 489 -15.55 -5.91 20.74
N LYS A 490 -14.90 -5.04 21.51
CA LYS A 490 -15.59 -4.11 22.42
C LYS A 490 -15.22 -2.67 22.17
N ASN A 491 -16.21 -1.80 21.95
CA ASN A 491 -15.99 -0.37 21.76
C ASN A 491 -14.98 -0.09 20.62
N CYS A 492 -15.08 -0.89 19.54
CA CYS A 492 -14.24 -0.77 18.35
C CYS A 492 -14.95 -0.01 17.23
N VAL A 493 -14.17 0.57 16.33
CA VAL A 493 -14.67 1.31 15.16
C VAL A 493 -14.09 0.65 13.91
N PHE A 494 -14.96 0.36 12.94
CA PHE A 494 -14.56 -0.25 11.68
C PHE A 494 -14.99 0.67 10.54
N LEU A 495 -13.99 1.15 9.79
CA LEU A 495 -14.17 2.10 8.69
C LEU A 495 -13.64 1.48 7.40
N GLY A 496 -14.51 1.39 6.40
CA GLY A 496 -14.20 0.96 5.04
C GLY A 496 -15.32 1.36 4.09
N GLN A 497 -15.29 0.79 2.88
CA GLN A 497 -16.37 0.89 1.90
C GLN A 497 -16.98 -0.49 1.67
N GLN A 498 -16.71 -1.11 0.52
CA GLN A 498 -17.23 -2.41 0.22
C GLN A 498 -16.48 -3.47 1.05
N ASP A 499 -17.21 -4.46 1.58
CA ASP A 499 -16.68 -5.60 2.34
C ASP A 499 -15.97 -5.24 3.68
N THR A 500 -16.22 -4.06 4.27
CA THR A 500 -15.52 -3.54 5.48
C THR A 500 -15.18 -4.60 6.55
N LEU A 501 -16.11 -5.50 6.87
CA LEU A 501 -15.88 -6.67 7.70
C LEU A 501 -16.06 -7.96 6.89
N TYR A 502 -14.98 -8.74 6.77
CA TYR A 502 -15.02 -10.07 6.16
C TYR A 502 -14.80 -11.16 7.22
N TRP A 503 -15.88 -11.70 7.77
CA TRP A 503 -15.81 -12.74 8.78
C TRP A 503 -16.17 -14.08 8.16
N ARG A 504 -15.14 -14.76 7.65
CA ARG A 504 -15.29 -16.02 6.94
C ARG A 504 -15.95 -17.09 7.82
N SER A 505 -15.47 -17.26 9.05
CA SER A 505 -15.96 -18.25 10.00
C SER A 505 -15.66 -17.84 11.45
N GLY A 506 -16.41 -18.40 12.40
CA GLY A 506 -16.20 -18.24 13.83
C GLY A 506 -17.44 -17.87 14.63
N ARG A 507 -17.28 -17.66 15.94
CA ARG A 507 -18.32 -17.20 16.87
C ARG A 507 -17.86 -15.87 17.48
N ILE A 508 -18.46 -14.78 17.01
CA ILE A 508 -17.96 -13.43 17.22
C ILE A 508 -18.97 -12.62 18.02
N TYR A 509 -18.51 -11.89 19.03
CA TYR A 509 -19.30 -10.94 19.79
C TYR A 509 -18.74 -9.54 19.60
N ALA A 510 -19.54 -8.64 19.03
CA ALA A 510 -19.22 -7.24 18.85
C ALA A 510 -20.14 -6.39 19.73
N GLU A 511 -19.58 -5.69 20.71
CA GLU A 511 -20.35 -4.92 21.71
C GLU A 511 -19.99 -3.44 21.65
N ASN A 512 -20.99 -2.58 21.58
CA ASN A 512 -20.82 -1.11 21.55
C ASN A 512 -19.90 -0.63 20.41
N CYS A 513 -19.91 -1.34 19.28
CA CYS A 513 -19.06 -1.03 18.13
C CYS A 513 -19.76 -0.09 17.13
N TYR A 514 -18.95 0.63 16.36
CA TYR A 514 -19.38 1.38 15.19
C TYR A 514 -18.88 0.70 13.92
N ILE A 515 -19.77 0.44 12.98
CA ILE A 515 -19.45 -0.17 11.68
C ILE A 515 -20.00 0.72 10.58
N GLU A 516 -19.14 1.09 9.63
CA GLU A 516 -19.49 1.93 8.49
C GLU A 516 -19.01 1.32 7.16
N GLY A 517 -19.85 1.38 6.14
CA GLY A 517 -19.52 0.97 4.77
C GLY A 517 -20.69 1.18 3.79
N ASP A 518 -20.53 0.77 2.53
CA ASP A 518 -21.55 0.95 1.49
C ASP A 518 -22.23 -0.35 1.05
N VAL A 519 -21.48 -1.29 0.48
CA VAL A 519 -21.96 -2.51 -0.15
C VAL A 519 -21.35 -3.70 0.56
N ASP A 520 -22.20 -4.62 1.03
CA ASP A 520 -21.80 -5.89 1.65
C ASP A 520 -20.80 -5.73 2.81
N TYR A 521 -20.86 -4.60 3.50
CA TYR A 521 -19.80 -4.21 4.42
C TYR A 521 -19.77 -5.05 5.71
N ILE A 522 -20.72 -5.97 5.88
CA ILE A 522 -20.67 -7.11 6.79
C ILE A 522 -20.90 -8.38 5.98
N CYS A 523 -19.85 -9.16 5.73
CA CYS A 523 -19.91 -10.33 4.85
C CYS A 523 -19.13 -11.53 5.36
N GLY A 524 -19.50 -12.73 4.87
CA GLY A 524 -18.87 -14.00 5.21
C GLY A 524 -19.81 -14.97 5.92
N GLY A 525 -19.29 -16.09 6.42
CA GLY A 525 -20.05 -17.17 7.03
C GLY A 525 -20.07 -17.19 8.55
N ALA A 526 -19.35 -16.33 9.25
CA ALA A 526 -19.27 -16.43 10.71
C ALA A 526 -20.65 -16.34 11.40
N THR A 527 -20.75 -16.92 12.59
CA THR A 527 -21.83 -16.59 13.53
C THR A 527 -21.40 -15.38 14.34
N ALA A 528 -22.12 -14.28 14.22
CA ALA A 528 -21.77 -13.07 14.95
C ALA A 528 -22.98 -12.39 15.59
N LEU A 529 -22.79 -11.93 16.83
CA LEU A 529 -23.75 -11.11 17.55
C LEU A 529 -23.18 -9.69 17.69
N PHE A 530 -23.85 -8.74 17.07
CA PHE A 530 -23.66 -7.31 17.29
C PHE A 530 -24.63 -6.86 18.36
N ASP A 531 -24.14 -6.38 19.51
CA ASP A 531 -24.96 -5.91 20.62
C ASP A 531 -24.70 -4.44 20.93
N ASN A 532 -25.77 -3.65 20.93
CA ASN A 532 -25.73 -2.20 21.13
C ASN A 532 -24.77 -1.48 20.17
N CYS A 533 -24.65 -1.99 18.94
CA CYS A 533 -23.80 -1.41 17.90
C CYS A 533 -24.55 -0.35 17.09
N LYS A 534 -23.80 0.58 16.50
CA LYS A 534 -24.31 1.45 15.42
C LYS A 534 -23.80 0.95 14.08
N ILE A 535 -24.73 0.73 13.19
CA ILE A 535 -24.51 0.29 11.81
C ILE A 535 -24.87 1.46 10.91
N PHE A 536 -23.89 2.02 10.20
CA PHE A 536 -24.04 3.24 9.43
C PHE A 536 -23.67 3.04 7.96
N THR A 537 -24.63 3.25 7.06
CA THR A 537 -24.39 3.12 5.62
C THR A 537 -24.01 4.46 5.00
N VAL A 538 -22.85 4.52 4.32
CA VAL A 538 -22.39 5.71 3.57
C VAL A 538 -22.98 5.78 2.17
N PRO A 539 -23.06 6.98 1.55
CA PRO A 539 -23.66 7.16 0.22
C PRO A 539 -22.98 6.32 -0.87
N GLN A 540 -23.78 5.61 -1.66
CA GLN A 540 -23.33 4.85 -2.82
C GLN A 540 -24.29 5.00 -4.00
N TYR A 541 -23.72 5.11 -5.20
CA TYR A 541 -24.50 5.38 -6.41
C TYR A 541 -25.61 4.37 -6.66
N ASN A 542 -25.48 3.11 -6.22
CA ASN A 542 -26.46 2.03 -6.45
C ASN A 542 -27.29 1.66 -5.20
N GLY A 543 -27.28 2.51 -4.16
CA GLY A 543 -27.82 2.14 -2.85
C GLY A 543 -26.82 1.33 -2.03
N GLY A 544 -27.09 1.20 -0.73
CA GLY A 544 -26.23 0.46 0.19
C GLY A 544 -26.81 -0.89 0.59
N ILE A 545 -25.93 -1.85 0.85
CA ILE A 545 -26.28 -3.21 1.30
C ILE A 545 -25.47 -3.50 2.56
N ILE A 546 -26.15 -3.79 3.66
CA ILE A 546 -25.48 -4.03 4.95
C ILE A 546 -24.83 -5.41 5.00
N VAL A 547 -25.64 -6.47 4.80
CA VAL A 547 -25.21 -7.85 5.06
C VAL A 547 -25.20 -8.69 3.79
N ALA A 548 -24.07 -9.34 3.53
CA ALA A 548 -23.89 -10.42 2.57
C ALA A 548 -23.54 -11.72 3.30
N ALA A 549 -24.56 -12.39 3.84
CA ALA A 549 -24.38 -13.61 4.61
C ALA A 549 -24.07 -14.81 3.72
N ALA A 550 -22.98 -15.52 4.00
CA ALA A 550 -22.76 -16.86 3.48
C ALA A 550 -23.43 -17.90 4.40
N ALA A 551 -23.27 -19.17 4.05
CA ALA A 551 -23.63 -20.28 4.92
C ALA A 551 -22.95 -20.16 6.29
N ALA A 552 -23.75 -20.25 7.36
CA ALA A 552 -23.25 -20.06 8.72
C ALA A 552 -22.21 -21.15 9.08
N ASP A 553 -21.01 -20.71 9.47
CA ASP A 553 -19.80 -21.49 9.68
C ASP A 553 -19.14 -21.01 10.97
N THR A 554 -19.24 -21.82 12.03
CA THR A 554 -18.60 -21.52 13.33
C THR A 554 -17.11 -21.83 13.33
N GLY A 555 -16.55 -22.30 12.20
CA GLY A 555 -15.16 -22.72 12.03
C GLY A 555 -14.88 -24.16 12.47
N TYR A 556 -15.77 -24.79 13.24
CA TYR A 556 -15.54 -26.10 13.86
C TYR A 556 -16.81 -26.94 13.99
N LYS A 557 -16.72 -28.25 13.74
CA LYS A 557 -17.87 -29.18 13.81
C LYS A 557 -18.49 -29.26 15.19
N SER A 558 -17.66 -29.30 16.24
CA SER A 558 -18.10 -29.34 17.64
C SER A 558 -18.96 -28.14 18.07
N THR A 559 -18.89 -27.02 17.35
CA THR A 559 -19.66 -25.80 17.63
C THR A 559 -20.76 -25.51 16.62
N ALA A 560 -20.96 -26.37 15.61
CA ALA A 560 -21.90 -26.14 14.50
C ALA A 560 -23.36 -25.91 14.94
N LYS A 561 -23.77 -26.39 16.12
CA LYS A 561 -25.10 -26.11 16.71
C LYS A 561 -25.35 -24.63 16.98
N PHE A 562 -24.30 -23.80 17.02
CA PHE A 562 -24.37 -22.36 17.18
C PHE A 562 -24.29 -21.61 15.84
N ALA A 563 -24.46 -22.28 14.69
CA ALA A 563 -24.43 -21.68 13.36
C ALA A 563 -25.68 -20.80 13.08
N ASN A 564 -25.78 -19.68 13.80
CA ASN A 564 -26.92 -18.76 13.78
C ASN A 564 -26.75 -17.59 12.79
N GLY A 565 -25.59 -17.48 12.13
CA GLY A 565 -25.28 -16.40 11.19
C GLY A 565 -25.17 -15.04 11.88
N TYR A 566 -25.62 -13.98 11.23
CA TYR A 566 -25.53 -12.62 11.76
C TYR A 566 -26.75 -12.25 12.58
N VAL A 567 -26.54 -11.86 13.84
CA VAL A 567 -27.57 -11.39 14.77
C VAL A 567 -27.23 -9.98 15.22
N PHE A 568 -28.17 -9.05 15.07
CA PHE A 568 -28.07 -7.68 15.57
C PHE A 568 -29.06 -7.52 16.72
N ARG A 569 -28.59 -7.12 17.88
CA ARG A 569 -29.38 -6.93 19.10
C ARG A 569 -29.21 -5.51 19.60
N ASN A 570 -30.32 -4.81 19.85
CA ASN A 570 -30.32 -3.44 20.35
C ASN A 570 -29.52 -2.45 19.47
N CYS A 571 -29.36 -2.74 18.17
CA CYS A 571 -28.53 -1.95 17.29
C CYS A 571 -29.29 -0.76 16.70
N LYS A 572 -28.56 0.32 16.39
CA LYS A 572 -29.08 1.45 15.59
C LYS A 572 -28.65 1.28 14.14
N ILE A 573 -29.60 1.10 13.24
CA ILE A 573 -29.36 0.91 11.80
C ILE A 573 -29.74 2.19 11.08
N THR A 574 -28.73 2.88 10.56
CA THR A 574 -28.84 4.25 10.06
C THR A 574 -28.06 4.43 8.76
N GLY A 575 -28.26 5.54 8.06
CA GLY A 575 -27.39 5.89 6.95
C GLY A 575 -27.42 7.37 6.63
N ASP A 576 -26.57 7.77 5.69
CA ASP A 576 -26.42 9.17 5.32
C ASP A 576 -27.71 9.71 4.68
N SER A 577 -28.14 10.90 5.12
CA SER A 577 -29.37 11.52 4.63
C SER A 577 -29.40 11.86 3.15
N THR A 578 -28.23 11.90 2.49
CA THR A 578 -28.13 12.11 1.05
C THR A 578 -28.70 10.97 0.19
N PHE A 579 -29.04 9.83 0.80
CA PHE A 579 -29.82 8.77 0.15
C PHE A 579 -31.28 9.17 -0.15
N LEU A 580 -31.85 10.16 0.57
CA LEU A 580 -33.21 10.63 0.33
C LEU A 580 -33.32 11.29 -1.05
N GLY A 581 -34.03 10.65 -1.99
CA GLY A 581 -34.34 11.19 -3.31
C GLY A 581 -33.74 10.43 -4.50
N GLN A 582 -32.82 9.48 -4.29
CA GLN A 582 -32.13 8.79 -5.39
C GLN A 582 -32.83 7.52 -5.92
N GLN A 583 -34.07 7.20 -5.51
CA GLN A 583 -34.71 5.86 -5.72
C GLN A 583 -33.90 4.67 -5.15
N LYS A 584 -32.84 4.93 -4.40
CA LYS A 584 -31.81 3.97 -4.00
C LYS A 584 -31.58 4.05 -2.49
N LYS A 585 -32.48 3.40 -1.75
CA LYS A 585 -32.46 3.28 -0.28
C LYS A 585 -31.58 2.10 0.16
N ILE A 586 -31.45 1.90 1.47
CA ILE A 586 -30.59 0.88 2.08
C ILE A 586 -31.32 -0.46 2.19
N CYS A 587 -30.65 -1.53 1.76
CA CYS A 587 -31.07 -2.91 2.01
C CYS A 587 -30.28 -3.48 3.18
N ILE A 588 -30.97 -4.15 4.11
CA ILE A 588 -30.39 -4.64 5.37
C ILE A 588 -29.79 -6.05 5.23
N GLY A 589 -30.02 -6.71 4.10
CA GLY A 589 -29.38 -7.96 3.75
C GLY A 589 -29.68 -8.34 2.31
N ARG A 590 -28.92 -9.28 1.78
CA ARG A 590 -29.22 -9.91 0.50
C ARG A 590 -29.00 -11.40 0.50
N GLY A 591 -29.52 -12.07 -0.53
CA GLY A 591 -29.44 -13.51 -0.75
C GLY A 591 -28.05 -14.11 -0.50
N THR A 592 -28.00 -15.42 -0.23
CA THR A 592 -26.78 -16.10 0.23
C THR A 592 -25.58 -15.83 -0.67
N TRP A 593 -24.49 -15.35 -0.06
CA TRP A 593 -23.21 -15.26 -0.74
C TRP A 593 -22.51 -16.62 -0.77
N THR A 594 -22.17 -17.10 -1.97
CA THR A 594 -21.63 -18.46 -2.18
C THR A 594 -20.12 -18.59 -1.97
N GLY A 595 -19.37 -17.48 -1.93
CA GLY A 595 -17.91 -17.48 -1.79
C GLY A 595 -17.39 -17.29 -0.36
N GLY A 596 -18.28 -17.05 0.61
CA GLY A 596 -17.89 -16.53 1.93
C GLY A 596 -17.70 -17.57 3.05
N SER A 597 -17.86 -18.87 2.79
CA SER A 597 -17.90 -19.94 3.82
C SER A 597 -17.21 -21.23 3.35
N ALA A 598 -16.71 -22.05 4.30
CA ALA A 598 -16.16 -23.38 4.00
C ALA A 598 -17.24 -24.41 3.65
N THR A 599 -18.46 -24.20 4.14
CA THR A 599 -19.50 -25.23 4.11
C THR A 599 -20.23 -25.26 2.77
N SER A 600 -20.42 -26.45 2.20
CA SER A 600 -21.36 -26.68 1.09
C SER A 600 -22.78 -27.01 1.56
N GLU A 601 -22.97 -27.34 2.84
CA GLU A 601 -24.15 -28.09 3.30
C GLU A 601 -25.38 -27.26 3.67
N THR A 602 -25.32 -25.94 3.70
CA THR A 602 -26.54 -25.13 3.80
C THR A 602 -26.37 -23.82 3.03
N GLN A 603 -26.99 -23.71 1.85
CA GLN A 603 -26.93 -22.49 1.01
C GLN A 603 -27.81 -21.35 1.55
N THR A 604 -27.97 -21.24 2.87
CA THR A 604 -28.91 -20.31 3.50
C THR A 604 -28.13 -19.36 4.38
N GLY A 605 -27.94 -18.14 3.88
CA GLY A 605 -27.54 -17.01 4.70
C GLY A 605 -28.59 -16.75 5.79
N LYS A 606 -28.13 -16.44 7.00
CA LYS A 606 -28.99 -16.13 8.15
C LYS A 606 -28.66 -14.74 8.66
N THR A 607 -29.70 -13.90 8.79
CA THR A 607 -29.59 -12.54 9.33
C THR A 607 -30.81 -12.25 10.19
N VAL A 608 -30.60 -11.84 11.44
CA VAL A 608 -31.65 -11.58 12.41
C VAL A 608 -31.44 -10.21 13.06
N TYR A 609 -32.48 -9.37 13.09
CA TYR A 609 -32.48 -8.09 13.81
C TYR A 609 -33.46 -8.14 15.00
N ILE A 610 -32.97 -7.83 16.20
CA ILE A 610 -33.69 -7.96 17.47
C ILE A 610 -33.65 -6.63 18.20
N ASN A 611 -34.81 -6.04 18.44
CA ASN A 611 -34.93 -4.75 19.13
C ASN A 611 -34.06 -3.65 18.50
N CYS A 612 -33.92 -3.67 17.18
CA CYS A 612 -33.12 -2.69 16.45
C CYS A 612 -33.97 -1.48 16.06
N SER A 613 -33.37 -0.29 16.04
CA SER A 613 -34.03 0.91 15.49
C SER A 613 -33.58 1.14 14.04
N PHE A 614 -34.52 1.21 13.09
CA PHE A 614 -34.26 1.48 11.68
C PHE A 614 -34.65 2.92 11.31
N ASP A 615 -33.70 3.65 10.72
CA ASP A 615 -33.91 4.99 10.17
C ASP A 615 -34.73 4.97 8.86
N LYS A 616 -35.34 6.09 8.48
CA LYS A 616 -36.15 6.27 7.25
C LYS A 616 -35.42 5.98 5.94
N MET A 617 -34.09 5.86 5.98
CA MET A 617 -33.23 5.50 4.85
C MET A 617 -33.37 4.03 4.43
N ILE A 618 -33.90 3.18 5.31
CA ILE A 618 -34.10 1.77 5.03
C ILE A 618 -35.24 1.58 4.02
N ASN A 619 -35.03 0.65 3.09
CA ASN A 619 -36.05 0.24 2.12
C ASN A 619 -37.27 -0.36 2.82
N ALA A 620 -38.46 -0.12 2.25
CA ALA A 620 -39.68 -0.79 2.72
C ALA A 620 -39.59 -2.30 2.48
N ASP A 621 -39.00 -2.71 1.35
CA ASP A 621 -38.56 -4.09 1.07
C ASP A 621 -37.02 -4.14 1.11
N PRO A 622 -36.41 -4.41 2.28
CA PRO A 622 -34.99 -4.22 2.50
C PRO A 622 -34.16 -5.47 2.18
N TRP A 623 -34.77 -6.53 1.64
CA TRP A 623 -34.12 -7.80 1.36
C TRP A 623 -33.84 -7.94 -0.14
N ASN A 624 -32.57 -7.84 -0.54
CA ASN A 624 -32.19 -7.97 -1.94
C ASN A 624 -31.91 -9.43 -2.33
N ASN A 625 -32.15 -9.78 -3.59
CA ASN A 625 -31.61 -11.02 -4.13
C ASN A 625 -30.11 -10.84 -4.40
N TRP A 626 -29.32 -11.90 -4.21
CA TRP A 626 -27.91 -11.90 -4.62
C TRP A 626 -27.81 -12.10 -6.14
N ASP A 627 -28.52 -13.12 -6.64
CA ASP A 627 -28.71 -13.40 -8.06
C ASP A 627 -30.09 -14.09 -8.28
N SER A 628 -30.34 -14.61 -9.48
CA SER A 628 -31.60 -15.30 -9.81
C SER A 628 -31.80 -16.63 -9.09
N VAL A 629 -30.73 -17.22 -8.53
CA VAL A 629 -30.72 -18.51 -7.83
C VAL A 629 -30.69 -18.30 -6.32
N ASN A 630 -29.82 -17.41 -5.84
CA ASN A 630 -29.58 -17.07 -4.44
C ASN A 630 -30.48 -15.89 -4.05
N THR A 631 -31.77 -16.18 -3.89
CA THR A 631 -32.78 -15.17 -3.57
C THR A 631 -32.93 -14.96 -2.05
N ALA A 632 -33.39 -13.78 -1.64
CA ALA A 632 -33.69 -13.47 -0.25
C ALA A 632 -34.73 -14.42 0.36
N ALA A 633 -35.70 -14.89 -0.45
CA ALA A 633 -36.73 -15.83 -0.01
C ALA A 633 -36.18 -17.21 0.41
N LYS A 634 -34.97 -17.59 -0.05
CA LYS A 634 -34.30 -18.83 0.36
C LYS A 634 -33.45 -18.66 1.63
N CYS A 635 -33.35 -17.44 2.15
CA CYS A 635 -32.55 -17.11 3.32
C CYS A 635 -33.38 -17.15 4.61
N PHE A 636 -32.70 -17.30 5.76
CA PHE A 636 -33.33 -17.12 7.07
C PHE A 636 -33.18 -15.66 7.50
N PHE A 637 -34.06 -14.81 7.01
CA PHE A 637 -34.11 -13.40 7.37
C PHE A 637 -35.27 -13.15 8.32
N ARG A 638 -34.97 -12.56 9.49
CA ARG A 638 -35.96 -12.35 10.53
C ARG A 638 -35.76 -11.04 11.28
N GLU A 639 -36.86 -10.50 11.77
CA GLU A 639 -36.87 -9.37 12.70
C GLU A 639 -37.69 -9.68 13.94
N TYR A 640 -37.38 -9.01 15.04
CA TYR A 640 -38.12 -9.15 16.28
C TYR A 640 -38.14 -7.83 17.03
N LYS A 641 -39.33 -7.23 17.14
CA LYS A 641 -39.57 -5.99 17.91
C LYS A 641 -38.67 -4.81 17.48
N SER A 642 -38.31 -4.74 16.20
CA SER A 642 -37.63 -3.58 15.64
C SER A 642 -38.55 -2.35 15.58
N THR A 643 -37.99 -1.14 15.66
CA THR A 643 -38.74 0.12 15.73
C THR A 643 -38.13 1.20 14.82
N GLY A 644 -38.80 2.35 14.67
CA GLY A 644 -38.32 3.50 13.88
C GLY A 644 -38.96 3.60 12.50
N ASP A 645 -38.75 4.74 11.83
CA ASP A 645 -39.39 5.09 10.56
C ASP A 645 -39.07 4.12 9.41
N GLY A 646 -37.94 3.42 9.50
CA GLY A 646 -37.53 2.39 8.55
C GLY A 646 -37.97 0.98 8.92
N ALA A 647 -38.72 0.77 10.00
CA ALA A 647 -39.07 -0.54 10.56
C ALA A 647 -40.48 -1.01 10.17
N SER A 648 -40.86 -0.86 8.89
CA SER A 648 -42.06 -1.52 8.37
C SER A 648 -42.01 -3.01 8.65
N THR A 649 -43.15 -3.64 8.93
CA THR A 649 -43.26 -5.11 9.06
C THR A 649 -43.76 -5.77 7.78
N GLN A 650 -44.19 -4.97 6.80
CA GLN A 650 -44.69 -5.48 5.52
C GLN A 650 -43.55 -6.13 4.72
N ASN A 651 -43.76 -7.34 4.22
CA ASN A 651 -42.77 -8.14 3.48
C ASN A 651 -41.47 -8.45 4.25
N ARG A 652 -41.51 -8.36 5.59
CA ARG A 652 -40.33 -8.53 6.46
C ARG A 652 -40.63 -9.63 7.48
N PRO A 653 -40.14 -10.87 7.25
CA PRO A 653 -40.49 -12.00 8.11
C PRO A 653 -40.10 -11.75 9.58
N GLN A 654 -40.97 -12.12 10.51
CA GLN A 654 -40.76 -11.90 11.95
C GLN A 654 -40.40 -13.21 12.67
N LEU A 655 -39.63 -13.11 13.76
CA LEU A 655 -39.52 -14.20 14.74
C LEU A 655 -40.79 -14.26 15.59
N SER A 656 -41.19 -15.48 15.94
CA SER A 656 -42.11 -15.72 17.04
C SER A 656 -41.41 -15.55 18.40
N ASP A 657 -42.19 -15.31 19.47
CA ASP A 657 -41.68 -15.29 20.84
C ASP A 657 -41.02 -16.62 21.24
N ALA A 658 -41.52 -17.74 20.72
CA ALA A 658 -40.95 -19.06 20.97
C ALA A 658 -39.57 -19.23 20.33
N GLU A 659 -39.39 -18.82 19.07
CA GLU A 659 -38.09 -18.82 18.39
C GLU A 659 -37.09 -17.89 19.09
N PHE A 660 -37.53 -16.68 19.46
CA PHE A 660 -36.72 -15.75 20.24
C PHE A 660 -36.26 -16.38 21.56
N LYS A 661 -37.19 -16.92 22.35
CA LYS A 661 -36.88 -17.54 23.64
C LYS A 661 -35.97 -18.75 23.49
N ALA A 662 -36.15 -19.57 22.47
CA ALA A 662 -35.36 -20.77 22.23
C ALA A 662 -33.89 -20.44 21.92
N THR A 663 -33.64 -19.53 20.97
CA THR A 663 -32.31 -19.35 20.37
C THR A 663 -31.66 -18.00 20.66
N TYR A 664 -32.44 -16.92 20.80
CA TYR A 664 -31.92 -15.55 20.73
C TYR A 664 -32.04 -14.76 22.06
N SER A 665 -32.47 -15.40 23.14
CA SER A 665 -32.72 -14.74 24.44
C SER A 665 -31.47 -14.42 25.27
N SER A 666 -30.32 -15.02 24.98
CA SER A 666 -29.05 -14.70 25.64
C SER A 666 -27.86 -14.86 24.69
N THR A 667 -26.73 -14.26 25.07
CA THR A 667 -25.47 -14.37 24.29
C THR A 667 -25.00 -15.82 24.18
N GLU A 668 -25.11 -16.61 25.25
CA GLU A 668 -24.70 -18.02 25.31
C GLU A 668 -25.55 -18.90 24.41
N LYS A 669 -26.84 -18.60 24.23
CA LYS A 669 -27.69 -19.35 23.29
C LYS A 669 -27.34 -19.07 21.84
N ILE A 670 -26.96 -17.83 21.54
CA ILE A 670 -26.59 -17.39 20.18
C ILE A 670 -25.20 -17.91 19.81
N LEU A 671 -24.22 -17.74 20.70
CA LEU A 671 -22.80 -17.98 20.41
C LEU A 671 -22.22 -19.21 21.10
N GLY A 672 -22.86 -19.73 22.15
CA GLY A 672 -22.31 -20.87 22.90
C GLY A 672 -21.12 -20.55 23.78
N PHE A 673 -20.89 -19.28 24.11
CA PHE A 673 -19.90 -18.83 25.09
C PHE A 673 -20.31 -17.49 25.71
N THR A 674 -19.72 -17.18 26.87
CA THR A 674 -19.79 -15.86 27.50
C THR A 674 -18.53 -15.06 27.13
N PRO A 675 -18.66 -13.85 26.56
CA PRO A 675 -17.51 -13.05 26.13
C PRO A 675 -16.64 -12.59 27.31
N GLU A 676 -15.34 -12.84 27.23
CA GLU A 676 -14.32 -12.46 28.22
C GLU A 676 -12.98 -12.16 27.52
N PHE A 677 -12.15 -11.31 28.13
CA PHE A 677 -10.88 -10.81 27.57
C PHE A 677 -9.66 -11.61 28.02
#